data_AF-A0A9P7MEI5-F1
#
_entry.id   AF-A0A9P7MEI5-F1
#
_cell.length_a   1.000
_cell.length_b   1.000
_cell.length_c   1.000
_cell.angle_alpha   90.00
_cell.angle_beta   90.00
_cell.angle_gamma   90.00
#
_symmetry.space_group_name_H-M   'P 1'
#
loop_
_entity.id
_entity.type
_entity.pdbx_description
1 polymer ?
#
loop_
_entity_poly.entity_id
_entity_poly.type
_entity_poly.pdbx_seq_one_letter_code
_entity_poly.pdbx_strand_id
1 'polypeptide(L)'
;MFLTAAARQRRIIQLSQEWRLELPPAPAPLTRPRDPPSFWTQQDDVTAENLMQERATELSQSTRKSSLSKALSFNHSKRGKNWDPHQVLQVLSTWIANAGTPGVAEVLISKLAAGGVDISGTQTKQKRGSILTRRKSVDTFIDPSKLLILAVEGNQYDMLQVLLPHVDSHSINQALAPAIHSGNVTIMELLLRYGACASQMPEAQEALRQACADQSRSHLVKLLLRSENQPASTWISACTSDATRAASVETVLHLSRSTADGNYNHGEALKTAVALGRQDLALAIVMGNTPPEGSCVNEAFEVLRQHPSMSPSTRLAMAEVLLCAGAHGGQVSLALESACETKFHDMAELLARYGASIEYNDAAVLKTVIARGEVELISALLTDSAKLSPALASSCVPRIAKQATSETRAIILRLLLRKGAHGVVLDDMLIDAAEAGDLESVNVLLSPATSAIPESKIPKDAYDGFSQSSRRASRHTAASVDHKSGEALRTTLLRGDLSMAERILSGQPSTNTLSVVFPLTNTLAPKDRYHMVQLFLQMPLPGPCLHAALHDAIAKDATRRDDPLVKLLLEHGADINFDRGSGLAGVIRQNDVELLKSLLEKASPQTAAARVMDAIEGSDHRERFNMISILLDAGAVTGAQEIASALLRILTERPIDMSLLDLLLQKGAADINLLDGSIIKKSVADPNPKVLDMIFRHGTPSASSVTCAFREMAPLPSVDSKALKLRAILSRCSRAHNQDMDWLLAHEVQSVLKTSNGDASLSTLKTLLDGGANPNAFKAAALCHAVTAADSKMIDMLLEASLSLTPTSIGAALPHVLRITDPGQRLALTKKFVEAGAHPLEINRALQHAITAFPKDAPLHDVLATTADTSDGKALFLSVSMESAETLDLLLAKSPSSAETRSALISRVMEVKERTTRHCMCQILLELSVCNDTTSSALLVAARDGDAKLVKMLMTHGASVGTNNGQAIVEACRGGSVEVLDILLEQDGNFQKSTLESGFEAATEVRDLSKRAVVFEILLRNGVTGELVDAQLHSAACNGEDGEVVLRVLLTAGADPNYDNGECVVAATRSASIGSLELLLGLWDTGDKKARETPIFSDLRLWIVVLC
;
A
#
# COMPACT_ATOMS: atom_id res chain seq x y z
N MET A 1 -7.60 25.46 64.47
CA MET A 1 -6.54 24.71 65.17
C MET A 1 -7.15 23.38 65.58
N PHE A 2 -6.69 22.24 65.03
CA PHE A 2 -7.34 20.94 65.25
C PHE A 2 -7.16 20.48 66.71
N LEU A 3 -8.17 19.84 67.29
CA LEU A 3 -8.11 19.33 68.67
C LEU A 3 -7.11 18.17 68.81
N THR A 4 -6.09 18.36 69.65
CA THR A 4 -5.01 17.39 69.85
C THR A 4 -5.52 16.08 70.47
N ALA A 5 -4.77 14.98 70.32
CA ALA A 5 -5.16 13.69 70.90
C ALA A 5 -5.38 13.76 72.42
N ALA A 6 -4.57 14.54 73.14
CA ALA A 6 -4.74 14.81 74.56
C ALA A 6 -6.01 15.62 74.88
N ALA A 7 -6.43 16.55 74.00
CA ALA A 7 -7.71 17.24 74.16
C ALA A 7 -8.89 16.29 73.97
N ARG A 8 -8.80 15.38 72.99
CA ARG A 8 -9.82 14.36 72.70
C ARG A 8 -9.98 13.34 73.85
N GLN A 9 -8.89 12.79 74.38
CA GLN A 9 -8.94 11.86 75.53
C GLN A 9 -9.54 12.52 76.79
N ARG A 10 -9.20 13.78 77.08
CA ARG A 10 -9.83 14.54 78.18
C ARG A 10 -11.33 14.67 78.00
N ARG A 11 -11.81 14.90 76.77
CA ARG A 11 -13.24 14.98 76.47
C ARG A 11 -13.96 13.64 76.68
N ILE A 12 -13.35 12.51 76.34
CA ILE A 12 -13.91 11.16 76.61
C ILE A 12 -14.05 10.91 78.12
N ILE A 13 -13.06 11.30 78.94
CA ILE A 13 -13.15 11.14 80.40
C ILE A 13 -14.27 12.02 80.98
N GLN A 14 -14.42 13.25 80.50
CA GLN A 14 -15.56 14.12 80.89
C GLN A 14 -16.90 13.45 80.56
N LEU A 15 -17.06 12.93 79.34
CA LEU A 15 -18.27 12.20 78.92
C LEU A 15 -18.55 10.97 79.81
N SER A 16 -17.52 10.25 80.28
CA SER A 16 -17.71 9.12 81.21
C SER A 16 -18.24 9.54 82.59
N GLN A 17 -17.82 10.70 83.09
CA GLN A 17 -18.30 11.27 84.35
C GLN A 17 -19.72 11.85 84.21
N GLU A 18 -20.03 12.40 83.04
CA GLU A 18 -21.39 12.80 82.66
C GLU A 18 -22.35 11.58 82.64
N TRP A 19 -21.86 10.33 82.43
CA TRP A 19 -22.70 9.13 82.14
C TRP A 19 -22.67 7.93 83.14
N ARG A 20 -21.67 7.77 84.04
CA ARG A 20 -21.59 6.80 85.20
C ARG A 20 -21.37 5.26 84.92
N LEU A 21 -20.12 4.71 84.97
CA LEU A 21 -19.73 3.27 84.71
C LEU A 21 -18.46 2.73 85.50
N GLU A 22 -18.29 1.41 85.79
CA GLU A 22 -17.20 0.74 86.65
C GLU A 22 -16.69 -0.72 86.17
N LEU A 23 -15.62 -1.40 86.74
CA LEU A 23 -14.79 -2.55 86.11
C LEU A 23 -14.19 -3.79 87.00
N PRO A 24 -14.05 -5.11 86.53
CA PRO A 24 -13.63 -6.43 87.26
C PRO A 24 -12.45 -7.47 86.75
N PRO A 25 -12.26 -8.82 87.20
CA PRO A 25 -11.10 -9.86 86.99
C PRO A 25 -11.28 -11.47 86.61
N ALA A 26 -10.32 -12.48 86.84
CA ALA A 26 -10.02 -13.86 86.12
C ALA A 26 -9.54 -15.29 86.83
N PRO A 27 -9.21 -16.51 86.17
CA PRO A 27 -9.02 -17.98 86.71
C PRO A 27 -7.87 -19.07 86.21
N ALA A 28 -7.84 -20.46 86.53
CA ALA A 28 -6.72 -21.55 86.28
C ALA A 28 -6.96 -23.22 86.31
N PRO A 29 -6.06 -24.23 85.89
CA PRO A 29 -6.27 -25.66 85.24
C PRO A 29 -5.95 -27.17 85.83
N LEU A 30 -5.76 -28.33 85.03
CA LEU A 30 -5.90 -29.88 85.30
C LEU A 30 -5.17 -31.06 84.40
N THR A 31 -4.95 -32.41 84.77
CA THR A 31 -4.13 -33.55 84.02
C THR A 31 -4.42 -35.18 84.09
N ARG A 32 -3.64 -36.17 83.45
CA ARG A 32 -3.84 -37.69 83.07
C ARG A 32 -3.23 -38.92 83.93
N PRO A 33 -3.74 -40.22 83.90
CA PRO A 33 -3.19 -41.50 84.54
C PRO A 33 -2.21 -42.44 83.76
N ARG A 34 -1.68 -43.56 84.38
CA ARG A 34 -0.46 -44.35 83.94
C ARG A 34 -0.51 -45.83 83.43
N ASP A 35 -1.05 -46.86 84.12
CA ASP A 35 -0.96 -48.31 83.71
C ASP A 35 -2.34 -49.02 83.57
N PRO A 36 -2.58 -49.94 82.60
CA PRO A 36 -3.88 -50.59 82.37
C PRO A 36 -4.04 -52.05 82.93
N PRO A 37 -5.27 -52.51 83.26
CA PRO A 37 -5.57 -53.86 83.78
C PRO A 37 -5.86 -54.95 82.72
N SER A 38 -5.75 -56.25 83.10
CA SER A 38 -5.97 -57.47 82.28
C SER A 38 -6.88 -58.50 83.01
N PHE A 39 -7.60 -59.36 82.28
CA PHE A 39 -8.78 -60.12 82.76
C PHE A 39 -8.90 -61.60 82.30
N TRP A 40 -7.90 -62.20 81.63
CA TRP A 40 -7.92 -63.55 80.99
C TRP A 40 -7.96 -64.80 81.92
N THR A 41 -8.65 -65.89 81.51
CA THR A 41 -8.62 -67.23 82.18
C THR A 41 -8.64 -68.45 81.22
N GLN A 42 -8.23 -69.64 81.71
CA GLN A 42 -8.22 -70.89 80.93
C GLN A 42 -9.61 -71.42 80.50
N GLN A 43 -10.71 -71.03 81.17
CA GLN A 43 -12.05 -71.43 80.72
C GLN A 43 -12.46 -70.64 79.47
N ASP A 44 -12.00 -69.40 79.35
CA ASP A 44 -12.28 -68.52 78.23
C ASP A 44 -11.74 -69.11 76.91
N ASP A 45 -10.58 -69.77 76.93
CA ASP A 45 -10.03 -70.50 75.77
C ASP A 45 -10.99 -71.59 75.24
N VAL A 46 -11.57 -72.39 76.14
CA VAL A 46 -12.51 -73.49 75.80
C VAL A 46 -13.83 -72.93 75.27
N THR A 47 -14.35 -71.87 75.87
CA THR A 47 -15.58 -71.22 75.37
C THR A 47 -15.37 -70.63 73.98
N ALA A 48 -14.22 -69.97 73.74
CA ALA A 48 -13.85 -69.48 72.42
C ALA A 48 -13.66 -70.61 71.39
N GLU A 49 -13.11 -71.77 71.78
CA GLU A 49 -12.98 -72.94 70.89
C GLU A 49 -14.34 -73.50 70.45
N ASN A 50 -15.31 -73.58 71.38
CA ASN A 50 -16.65 -74.12 71.10
C ASN A 50 -17.44 -73.19 70.18
N LEU A 51 -17.43 -71.87 70.45
CA LEU A 51 -18.09 -70.86 69.60
C LEU A 51 -17.59 -70.92 68.14
N MET A 52 -16.31 -71.19 67.93
CA MET A 52 -15.73 -71.37 66.59
C MET A 52 -16.14 -72.71 65.94
N GLN A 53 -16.25 -73.80 66.70
CA GLN A 53 -16.66 -75.11 66.17
C GLN A 53 -18.14 -75.15 65.77
N GLU A 54 -19.05 -74.61 66.59
CA GLU A 54 -20.47 -74.53 66.25
C GLU A 54 -20.66 -73.85 64.90
N ARG A 55 -20.02 -72.68 64.73
CA ARG A 55 -20.06 -71.89 63.50
C ARG A 55 -19.53 -72.63 62.26
N ALA A 56 -18.53 -73.48 62.42
CA ALA A 56 -18.01 -74.33 61.34
C ALA A 56 -18.98 -75.46 60.95
N THR A 57 -19.73 -76.01 61.91
CA THR A 57 -20.71 -77.08 61.62
C THR A 57 -21.93 -76.57 60.87
N GLU A 58 -22.45 -75.38 61.21
CA GLU A 58 -23.57 -74.71 60.53
C GLU A 58 -23.30 -74.58 59.02
N LEU A 59 -22.08 -74.19 58.63
CA LEU A 59 -21.68 -74.03 57.24
C LEU A 59 -21.70 -75.37 56.47
N SER A 60 -21.31 -76.48 57.11
CA SER A 60 -21.18 -77.79 56.45
C SER A 60 -22.51 -78.44 56.05
N GLN A 61 -23.59 -78.19 56.80
CA GLN A 61 -24.91 -78.77 56.52
C GLN A 61 -25.56 -78.22 55.24
N SER A 62 -25.05 -77.11 54.70
CA SER A 62 -25.61 -76.44 53.51
C SER A 62 -25.34 -77.14 52.17
N THR A 63 -24.59 -78.26 52.11
CA THR A 63 -24.14 -78.86 50.83
C THR A 63 -24.36 -80.38 50.68
N ARG A 64 -25.26 -80.78 49.76
CA ARG A 64 -25.39 -82.15 49.18
C ARG A 64 -25.68 -82.08 47.67
N LYS A 65 -25.29 -83.09 46.89
CA LYS A 65 -25.60 -83.19 45.44
C LYS A 65 -26.07 -84.59 44.98
N SER A 66 -27.13 -84.58 44.16
CA SER A 66 -27.24 -85.27 42.86
C SER A 66 -27.53 -86.79 42.76
N SER A 67 -28.38 -87.11 41.77
CA SER A 67 -28.42 -88.39 41.04
C SER A 67 -28.33 -88.18 39.51
N LEU A 68 -27.39 -87.35 39.05
CA LEU A 68 -26.81 -87.41 37.69
C LEU A 68 -25.28 -87.14 37.66
N SER A 69 -24.66 -86.99 38.83
CA SER A 69 -23.20 -86.89 39.02
C SER A 69 -22.78 -87.78 40.19
N LYS A 70 -23.23 -89.05 40.15
CA LYS A 70 -23.20 -90.00 41.26
C LYS A 70 -22.38 -91.26 40.95
N ALA A 71 -21.30 -91.08 40.21
CA ALA A 71 -20.21 -92.04 40.00
C ALA A 71 -18.92 -91.23 39.75
N LEU A 72 -17.76 -91.76 40.17
CA LEU A 72 -16.43 -91.15 40.04
C LEU A 72 -16.13 -89.91 40.91
N SER A 73 -16.27 -90.05 42.24
CA SER A 73 -15.32 -89.46 43.22
C SER A 73 -15.51 -90.10 44.61
N PHE A 74 -15.30 -91.41 44.68
CA PHE A 74 -14.95 -92.08 45.94
C PHE A 74 -13.42 -92.20 46.00
N ASN A 75 -12.78 -91.55 46.98
CA ASN A 75 -11.67 -92.10 47.77
C ASN A 75 -11.28 -91.14 48.91
N HIS A 76 -10.94 -91.71 50.07
CA HIS A 76 -10.75 -91.01 51.35
C HIS A 76 -9.31 -90.51 51.62
N SER A 77 -9.18 -89.45 52.42
CA SER A 77 -8.03 -89.19 53.32
C SER A 77 -8.40 -88.19 54.45
N LYS A 78 -7.59 -88.06 55.52
CA LYS A 78 -8.01 -87.58 56.87
C LYS A 78 -7.52 -86.15 57.26
N ARG A 79 -8.24 -85.53 58.22
CA ARG A 79 -8.16 -84.18 58.88
C ARG A 79 -6.78 -83.47 59.03
N GLY A 80 -6.78 -82.12 58.96
CA GLY A 80 -5.64 -81.25 59.37
C GLY A 80 -5.92 -79.74 59.64
N LYS A 81 -5.90 -79.34 60.92
CA LYS A 81 -5.37 -78.12 61.60
C LYS A 81 -5.25 -76.72 60.90
N ASN A 82 -6.31 -75.88 60.84
CA ASN A 82 -6.30 -74.37 60.88
C ASN A 82 -7.72 -73.74 60.78
N TRP A 83 -7.95 -72.52 61.32
CA TRP A 83 -9.21 -71.73 61.28
C TRP A 83 -9.06 -70.38 60.53
N ASP A 84 -10.18 -69.68 60.25
CA ASP A 84 -10.25 -68.46 59.41
C ASP A 84 -10.51 -67.15 60.22
N PRO A 85 -9.66 -66.09 60.13
CA PRO A 85 -9.72 -64.91 61.01
C PRO A 85 -11.02 -64.08 60.98
N HIS A 86 -11.73 -64.03 59.85
CA HIS A 86 -12.98 -63.23 59.73
C HIS A 86 -14.04 -63.65 60.74
N GLN A 87 -14.05 -64.93 61.10
CA GLN A 87 -15.02 -65.51 62.01
C GLN A 87 -14.83 -64.98 63.45
N VAL A 88 -13.59 -64.64 63.85
CA VAL A 88 -13.27 -64.22 65.22
C VAL A 88 -13.68 -62.77 65.51
N LEU A 89 -13.46 -61.84 64.57
CA LEU A 89 -13.88 -60.43 64.72
C LEU A 89 -15.40 -60.28 64.84
N GLN A 90 -16.15 -61.09 64.08
CA GLN A 90 -17.61 -61.06 64.15
C GLN A 90 -18.10 -61.50 65.54
N VAL A 91 -17.49 -62.54 66.13
CA VAL A 91 -17.78 -62.98 67.51
C VAL A 91 -17.47 -61.87 68.52
N LEU A 92 -16.32 -61.20 68.43
CA LEU A 92 -15.93 -60.12 69.35
C LEU A 92 -16.91 -58.94 69.35
N SER A 93 -17.35 -58.49 68.18
CA SER A 93 -18.31 -57.38 68.07
C SER A 93 -19.68 -57.73 68.67
N THR A 94 -20.16 -58.96 68.46
CA THR A 94 -21.40 -59.45 69.09
C THR A 94 -21.25 -59.65 70.60
N TRP A 95 -20.03 -59.91 71.09
CA TRP A 95 -19.74 -60.06 72.52
C TRP A 95 -19.83 -58.72 73.26
N ILE A 96 -19.23 -57.65 72.73
CA ILE A 96 -19.28 -56.31 73.35
C ILE A 96 -20.71 -55.75 73.32
N ALA A 97 -21.43 -55.90 72.21
CA ALA A 97 -22.83 -55.47 72.11
C ALA A 97 -23.76 -56.18 73.10
N ASN A 98 -23.44 -57.42 73.48
CA ASN A 98 -24.18 -58.22 74.47
C ASN A 98 -23.61 -58.10 75.90
N ALA A 99 -22.70 -57.15 76.16
CA ALA A 99 -22.03 -56.94 77.45
C ALA A 99 -21.33 -58.20 78.02
N GLY A 100 -20.67 -58.96 77.14
CA GLY A 100 -19.86 -60.11 77.52
C GLY A 100 -18.61 -59.75 78.34
N THR A 101 -18.01 -60.74 79.02
CA THR A 101 -16.88 -60.53 79.93
C THR A 101 -15.61 -60.05 79.20
N PRO A 102 -14.81 -59.15 79.81
CA PRO A 102 -13.60 -58.62 79.17
C PRO A 102 -12.52 -59.70 78.95
N GLY A 103 -12.45 -60.75 79.78
CA GLY A 103 -11.49 -61.84 79.61
C GLY A 103 -11.70 -62.67 78.33
N VAL A 104 -12.95 -62.93 77.93
CA VAL A 104 -13.26 -63.59 76.65
C VAL A 104 -12.96 -62.66 75.46
N ALA A 105 -13.16 -61.34 75.61
CA ALA A 105 -12.72 -60.39 74.60
C ALA A 105 -11.19 -60.44 74.43
N GLU A 106 -10.42 -60.48 75.52
CA GLU A 106 -8.96 -60.64 75.54
C GLU A 106 -8.51 -61.96 74.85
N VAL A 107 -9.18 -63.09 75.09
CA VAL A 107 -8.94 -64.35 74.35
C VAL A 107 -9.18 -64.19 72.86
N LEU A 108 -10.32 -63.64 72.45
CA LEU A 108 -10.67 -63.52 71.02
C LEU A 108 -9.69 -62.59 70.28
N ILE A 109 -9.24 -61.53 70.94
CA ILE A 109 -8.16 -60.64 70.46
C ILE A 109 -6.85 -61.43 70.28
N SER A 110 -6.49 -62.32 71.23
CA SER A 110 -5.30 -63.16 71.10
C SER A 110 -5.40 -64.22 69.98
N LYS A 111 -6.59 -64.82 69.78
CA LYS A 111 -6.83 -65.81 68.71
C LYS A 111 -6.82 -65.17 67.32
N LEU A 112 -7.24 -63.91 67.21
CA LEU A 112 -7.05 -63.07 66.03
C LEU A 112 -5.57 -62.92 65.68
N ALA A 113 -4.76 -62.47 66.64
CA ALA A 113 -3.31 -62.30 66.45
C ALA A 113 -2.62 -63.62 66.02
N ALA A 114 -3.03 -64.76 66.57
CA ALA A 114 -2.53 -66.08 66.18
C ALA A 114 -2.88 -66.49 64.73
N GLY A 115 -4.00 -66.00 64.19
CA GLY A 115 -4.36 -66.11 62.77
C GLY A 115 -3.58 -65.16 61.84
N GLY A 116 -2.69 -64.33 62.41
CA GLY A 116 -1.89 -63.35 61.69
C GLY A 116 -2.61 -62.01 61.41
N VAL A 117 -3.60 -61.63 62.23
CA VAL A 117 -4.44 -60.44 62.06
C VAL A 117 -4.75 -59.79 63.42
N ASP A 118 -4.33 -58.54 63.66
CA ASP A 118 -4.76 -57.76 64.85
C ASP A 118 -6.17 -57.17 64.68
N ILE A 119 -6.74 -56.56 65.74
CA ILE A 119 -8.07 -55.89 65.72
C ILE A 119 -8.17 -54.86 64.57
N SER A 120 -7.05 -54.29 64.13
CA SER A 120 -6.93 -53.34 63.02
C SER A 120 -6.83 -53.95 61.60
N GLY A 121 -6.75 -55.29 61.45
CA GLY A 121 -7.18 -55.98 60.22
C GLY A 121 -6.17 -56.25 59.07
N THR A 122 -4.87 -56.50 59.32
CA THR A 122 -3.85 -56.62 58.24
C THR A 122 -3.16 -58.01 58.09
N GLN A 123 -3.10 -58.59 56.87
CA GLN A 123 -2.36 -59.84 56.54
C GLN A 123 -0.86 -59.65 56.19
N THR A 124 -0.04 -60.71 56.38
CA THR A 124 1.43 -60.74 56.12
C THR A 124 1.88 -61.49 54.84
N LYS A 125 2.99 -61.09 54.20
CA LYS A 125 3.39 -61.43 52.79
C LYS A 125 4.32 -62.67 52.59
N GLN A 126 4.21 -63.38 51.45
CA GLN A 126 5.27 -64.25 50.86
C GLN A 126 5.36 -64.21 49.30
N LYS A 127 6.49 -64.69 48.75
CA LYS A 127 6.92 -64.78 47.32
C LYS A 127 6.47 -66.13 46.70
N ARG A 128 6.41 -66.46 45.40
CA ARG A 128 6.58 -65.89 44.02
C ARG A 128 5.93 -66.96 43.06
N GLY A 129 5.55 -66.78 41.78
CA GLY A 129 5.45 -65.64 40.87
C GLY A 129 5.62 -66.07 39.38
N SER A 130 4.55 -66.09 38.55
CA SER A 130 4.58 -66.34 37.08
C SER A 130 3.42 -65.59 36.36
N ILE A 131 3.42 -65.60 35.03
CA ILE A 131 2.86 -64.57 34.13
C ILE A 131 1.39 -64.82 33.71
N LEU A 132 0.67 -63.72 33.42
CA LEU A 132 -0.66 -63.64 32.78
C LEU A 132 -1.83 -64.34 33.51
N THR A 133 -2.58 -63.57 34.32
CA THR A 133 -4.02 -63.81 34.51
C THR A 133 -4.78 -62.55 34.92
N ARG A 134 -5.88 -62.30 34.20
CA ARG A 134 -6.90 -61.27 34.45
C ARG A 134 -7.58 -61.56 35.80
N ARG A 135 -7.41 -60.71 36.82
CA ARG A 135 -7.98 -60.93 38.17
C ARG A 135 -9.31 -60.19 38.38
N LYS A 136 -10.27 -60.87 39.02
CA LYS A 136 -11.49 -60.31 39.62
C LYS A 136 -11.41 -60.43 41.16
N SER A 137 -11.66 -59.31 41.84
CA SER A 137 -12.33 -59.11 43.15
C SER A 137 -12.49 -60.25 44.19
N VAL A 138 -12.16 -59.94 45.46
CA VAL A 138 -12.84 -60.39 46.70
C VAL A 138 -12.69 -59.27 47.77
N ASP A 139 -13.72 -58.97 48.56
CA ASP A 139 -13.79 -57.97 49.67
C ASP A 139 -14.48 -58.56 50.93
N THR A 140 -14.09 -58.14 52.17
CA THR A 140 -14.92 -57.91 53.42
C THR A 140 -14.15 -58.04 54.78
N PHE A 141 -13.97 -56.96 55.57
CA PHE A 141 -13.49 -56.95 57.00
C PHE A 141 -14.25 -55.86 57.85
N ILE A 142 -14.08 -55.79 59.20
CA ILE A 142 -14.88 -54.98 60.18
C ILE A 142 -13.99 -53.96 60.98
N ASP A 143 -14.56 -52.86 61.52
CA ASP A 143 -13.87 -51.60 62.00
C ASP A 143 -14.05 -51.26 63.52
N PRO A 144 -13.07 -50.63 64.25
CA PRO A 144 -13.05 -50.60 65.73
C PRO A 144 -13.72 -49.42 66.49
N SER A 145 -13.81 -48.21 65.93
CA SER A 145 -14.20 -46.99 66.69
C SER A 145 -15.58 -47.07 67.37
N LYS A 146 -16.50 -47.82 66.76
CA LYS A 146 -17.84 -48.11 67.26
C LYS A 146 -17.84 -48.79 68.63
N LEU A 147 -16.76 -49.47 69.02
CA LEU A 147 -16.65 -50.15 70.31
C LEU A 147 -16.53 -49.16 71.49
N LEU A 148 -15.89 -48.00 71.32
CA LEU A 148 -15.78 -46.98 72.38
C LEU A 148 -17.09 -46.21 72.58
N ILE A 149 -17.77 -45.81 71.50
CA ILE A 149 -19.03 -45.05 71.58
C ILE A 149 -20.09 -45.87 72.32
N LEU A 150 -20.25 -47.15 71.95
CA LEU A 150 -21.15 -48.08 72.65
C LEU A 150 -20.84 -48.22 74.15
N ALA A 151 -19.57 -48.07 74.55
CA ALA A 151 -19.17 -48.11 75.95
C ALA A 151 -19.40 -46.78 76.70
N VAL A 152 -19.30 -45.61 76.04
CA VAL A 152 -19.68 -44.30 76.63
C VAL A 152 -21.20 -44.20 76.79
N GLU A 153 -21.96 -44.57 75.75
CA GLU A 153 -23.42 -44.58 75.77
C GLU A 153 -23.97 -45.64 76.75
N GLY A 154 -23.35 -46.81 76.82
CA GLY A 154 -23.64 -47.84 77.80
C GLY A 154 -23.12 -47.54 79.22
N ASN A 155 -22.43 -46.41 79.44
CA ASN A 155 -21.79 -46.02 80.70
C ASN A 155 -20.86 -47.10 81.29
N GLN A 156 -20.22 -47.89 80.41
CA GLN A 156 -19.36 -49.03 80.77
C GLN A 156 -17.93 -48.56 81.05
N TYR A 157 -17.72 -47.92 82.20
CA TYR A 157 -16.43 -47.38 82.62
C TYR A 157 -15.29 -48.41 82.57
N ASP A 158 -15.50 -49.64 83.03
CA ASP A 158 -14.47 -50.69 83.06
C ASP A 158 -14.14 -51.23 81.66
N MET A 159 -15.12 -51.33 80.76
CA MET A 159 -14.89 -51.70 79.36
C MET A 159 -14.13 -50.59 78.62
N LEU A 160 -14.41 -49.32 78.93
CA LEU A 160 -13.59 -48.19 78.45
C LEU A 160 -12.15 -48.30 78.93
N GLN A 161 -11.88 -48.77 80.16
CA GLN A 161 -10.50 -48.98 80.63
C GLN A 161 -9.74 -50.06 79.86
N VAL A 162 -10.42 -51.11 79.38
CA VAL A 162 -9.81 -52.16 78.53
C VAL A 162 -9.61 -51.68 77.08
N LEU A 163 -10.54 -50.89 76.54
CA LEU A 163 -10.49 -50.42 75.16
C LEU A 163 -9.57 -49.22 74.96
N LEU A 164 -9.62 -48.20 75.82
CA LEU A 164 -8.85 -46.94 75.67
C LEU A 164 -7.32 -47.11 75.52
N PRO A 165 -6.64 -48.13 76.11
CA PRO A 165 -5.21 -48.39 75.86
C PRO A 165 -4.90 -48.89 74.45
N HIS A 166 -5.85 -49.55 73.78
CA HIS A 166 -5.67 -50.18 72.47
C HIS A 166 -6.30 -49.38 71.33
N VAL A 167 -6.87 -48.21 71.62
CA VAL A 167 -7.56 -47.34 70.66
C VAL A 167 -6.90 -45.95 70.59
N ASP A 168 -7.14 -45.23 69.49
CA ASP A 168 -6.52 -43.98 69.13
C ASP A 168 -7.21 -42.73 69.72
N SER A 169 -6.48 -41.61 69.77
CA SER A 169 -6.96 -40.35 70.36
C SER A 169 -8.15 -39.72 69.62
N HIS A 170 -8.32 -39.99 68.33
CA HIS A 170 -9.47 -39.51 67.56
C HIS A 170 -10.78 -40.05 68.15
N SER A 171 -10.81 -41.34 68.47
CA SER A 171 -11.97 -42.01 69.07
C SER A 171 -12.26 -41.52 70.51
N ILE A 172 -11.26 -40.98 71.23
CA ILE A 172 -11.47 -40.35 72.56
C ILE A 172 -12.16 -38.99 72.42
N ASN A 173 -11.73 -38.16 71.47
CA ASN A 173 -12.31 -36.83 71.25
C ASN A 173 -13.79 -36.91 70.85
N GLN A 174 -14.19 -37.92 70.07
CA GLN A 174 -15.59 -38.17 69.72
C GLN A 174 -16.51 -38.37 70.95
N ALA A 175 -15.97 -38.73 72.12
CA ALA A 175 -16.75 -38.90 73.35
C ALA A 175 -17.03 -37.60 74.14
N LEU A 176 -16.35 -36.47 73.85
CA LEU A 176 -16.47 -35.25 74.68
C LEU A 176 -17.80 -34.50 74.52
N ALA A 177 -18.35 -34.42 73.31
CA ALA A 177 -19.59 -33.68 73.10
C ALA A 177 -20.80 -34.31 73.84
N PRO A 178 -20.99 -35.65 73.87
CA PRO A 178 -21.94 -36.29 74.78
C PRO A 178 -21.78 -35.90 76.26
N ALA A 179 -20.56 -35.61 76.73
CA ALA A 179 -20.30 -35.22 78.12
C ALA A 179 -20.75 -33.77 78.44
N ILE A 180 -20.58 -32.81 77.50
CA ILE A 180 -21.07 -31.43 77.70
C ILE A 180 -22.61 -31.40 77.71
N HIS A 181 -23.25 -32.14 76.78
CA HIS A 181 -24.72 -32.18 76.67
C HIS A 181 -25.39 -32.89 77.85
N SER A 182 -24.78 -33.97 78.38
CA SER A 182 -25.27 -34.62 79.60
C SER A 182 -25.02 -33.80 80.87
N GLY A 183 -24.21 -32.73 80.80
CA GLY A 183 -23.84 -31.89 81.94
C GLY A 183 -23.02 -32.62 83.02
N ASN A 184 -22.58 -33.86 82.76
CA ASN A 184 -21.90 -34.67 83.76
C ASN A 184 -20.42 -34.28 83.86
N VAL A 185 -20.14 -33.44 84.86
CA VAL A 185 -18.81 -32.90 85.14
C VAL A 185 -17.76 -34.01 85.33
N THR A 186 -18.09 -35.18 85.88
CA THR A 186 -17.08 -36.22 86.18
C THR A 186 -16.62 -37.00 84.95
N ILE A 187 -17.52 -37.31 84.02
CA ILE A 187 -17.15 -37.94 82.73
C ILE A 187 -16.45 -36.90 81.85
N MET A 188 -16.95 -35.66 81.83
CA MET A 188 -16.26 -34.57 81.13
C MET A 188 -14.85 -34.38 81.69
N GLU A 189 -14.66 -34.42 83.01
CA GLU A 189 -13.35 -34.34 83.64
C GLU A 189 -12.47 -35.54 83.28
N LEU A 190 -12.95 -36.78 83.33
CA LEU A 190 -12.16 -37.96 82.91
C LEU A 190 -11.67 -37.84 81.46
N LEU A 191 -12.54 -37.40 80.55
CA LEU A 191 -12.19 -37.19 79.15
C LEU A 191 -11.18 -36.06 78.99
N LEU A 192 -11.41 -34.90 79.60
CA LEU A 192 -10.45 -33.78 79.62
C LEU A 192 -9.09 -34.21 80.21
N ARG A 193 -9.08 -35.05 81.25
CA ARG A 193 -7.87 -35.64 81.85
C ARG A 193 -7.15 -36.60 80.90
N TYR A 194 -7.85 -37.42 80.10
CA TYR A 194 -7.20 -38.25 79.07
C TYR A 194 -6.82 -37.45 77.80
N GLY A 195 -7.08 -36.14 77.77
CA GLY A 195 -6.60 -35.20 76.75
C GLY A 195 -7.68 -34.62 75.83
N ALA A 196 -8.97 -34.84 76.12
CA ALA A 196 -10.05 -34.32 75.29
C ALA A 196 -10.05 -32.78 75.23
N CYS A 197 -10.39 -32.23 74.07
CA CYS A 197 -10.33 -30.79 73.81
C CYS A 197 -11.61 -30.29 73.14
N ALA A 198 -12.33 -29.37 73.79
CA ALA A 198 -13.55 -28.77 73.21
C ALA A 198 -13.28 -27.97 71.92
N SER A 199 -12.04 -27.54 71.68
CA SER A 199 -11.62 -26.89 70.44
C SER A 199 -11.45 -27.84 69.26
N GLN A 200 -11.20 -29.14 69.48
CA GLN A 200 -10.87 -30.10 68.42
C GLN A 200 -12.09 -30.73 67.75
N MET A 201 -13.26 -30.72 68.39
CA MET A 201 -14.51 -31.32 67.87
C MET A 201 -15.59 -30.24 67.72
N PRO A 202 -16.26 -30.11 66.55
CA PRO A 202 -17.26 -29.07 66.32
C PRO A 202 -18.48 -29.22 67.25
N GLU A 203 -18.87 -30.45 67.61
CA GLU A 203 -20.00 -30.74 68.49
C GLU A 203 -19.77 -30.24 69.93
N ALA A 204 -18.52 -30.01 70.33
CA ALA A 204 -18.17 -29.46 71.64
C ALA A 204 -18.12 -27.93 71.66
N GLN A 205 -17.84 -27.27 70.52
CA GLN A 205 -17.78 -25.81 70.42
C GLN A 205 -19.17 -25.16 70.51
N GLU A 206 -20.17 -25.76 69.84
CA GLU A 206 -21.54 -25.24 69.80
C GLU A 206 -22.17 -25.18 71.20
N ALA A 207 -21.96 -26.21 72.01
CA ALA A 207 -22.50 -26.32 73.36
C ALA A 207 -22.05 -25.19 74.32
N LEU A 208 -20.86 -24.60 74.13
CA LEU A 208 -20.39 -23.49 74.96
C LEU A 208 -20.84 -22.10 74.46
N ARG A 209 -21.05 -21.90 73.14
CA ARG A 209 -21.62 -20.63 72.64
C ARG A 209 -23.00 -20.35 73.23
N GLN A 210 -23.83 -21.39 73.34
CA GLN A 210 -25.17 -21.31 73.93
C GLN A 210 -25.11 -20.83 75.40
N ALA A 211 -24.06 -21.20 76.16
CA ALA A 211 -23.87 -20.74 77.53
C ALA A 211 -23.39 -19.27 77.67
N CYS A 212 -22.90 -18.64 76.60
CA CYS A 212 -22.53 -17.22 76.59
C CYS A 212 -23.72 -16.30 76.25
N ALA A 213 -24.74 -16.80 75.54
CA ALA A 213 -25.99 -16.09 75.28
C ALA A 213 -26.92 -16.09 76.51
N ASP A 214 -26.87 -17.15 77.33
CA ASP A 214 -27.65 -17.28 78.56
C ASP A 214 -27.00 -16.52 79.73
N GLN A 215 -27.64 -15.44 80.20
CA GLN A 215 -27.19 -14.66 81.37
C GLN A 215 -27.00 -15.52 82.65
N SER A 216 -27.70 -16.65 82.77
CA SER A 216 -27.64 -17.55 83.93
C SER A 216 -26.48 -18.56 83.92
N ARG A 217 -25.79 -18.77 82.79
CA ARG A 217 -24.76 -19.81 82.63
C ARG A 217 -23.31 -19.31 82.71
N SER A 218 -23.11 -18.05 83.11
CA SER A 218 -21.80 -17.40 83.26
C SER A 218 -20.78 -18.20 84.09
N HIS A 219 -21.22 -19.04 85.03
CA HIS A 219 -20.37 -19.92 85.82
C HIS A 219 -19.75 -21.10 85.04
N LEU A 220 -20.43 -21.63 84.00
CA LEU A 220 -19.88 -22.69 83.15
C LEU A 220 -18.81 -22.14 82.21
N VAL A 221 -19.05 -20.95 81.63
CA VAL A 221 -18.06 -20.19 80.87
C VAL A 221 -16.80 -19.95 81.71
N LYS A 222 -16.98 -19.57 82.99
CA LYS A 222 -15.87 -19.41 83.95
C LYS A 222 -15.08 -20.70 84.21
N LEU A 223 -15.67 -21.90 84.11
CA LEU A 223 -14.98 -23.17 84.31
C LEU A 223 -14.28 -23.66 83.04
N LEU A 224 -14.86 -23.44 81.86
CA LEU A 224 -14.24 -23.82 80.59
C LEU A 224 -13.07 -22.91 80.19
N LEU A 225 -13.04 -21.65 80.65
CA LEU A 225 -11.85 -20.79 80.60
C LEU A 225 -10.68 -21.29 81.49
N ARG A 226 -10.82 -22.46 82.13
CA ARG A 226 -9.80 -23.09 83.00
C ARG A 226 -9.17 -24.36 82.44
N SER A 227 -9.52 -24.88 81.26
CA SER A 227 -8.80 -26.04 80.70
C SER A 227 -7.32 -25.72 80.45
N GLU A 228 -6.41 -26.70 80.54
CA GLU A 228 -4.99 -26.48 80.16
C GLU A 228 -4.87 -26.00 78.72
N ASN A 229 -5.69 -26.57 77.83
CA ASN A 229 -5.91 -26.07 76.49
C ASN A 229 -7.05 -25.05 76.52
N GLN A 230 -6.73 -23.77 76.80
CA GLN A 230 -7.70 -22.67 76.77
C GLN A 230 -8.21 -22.39 75.33
N PRO A 231 -9.45 -21.89 75.17
CA PRO A 231 -9.98 -21.49 73.86
C PRO A 231 -9.29 -20.23 73.32
N ALA A 232 -9.24 -20.09 72.00
CA ALA A 232 -8.61 -18.96 71.32
C ALA A 232 -9.32 -17.62 71.57
N SER A 233 -8.56 -16.51 71.55
CA SER A 233 -9.06 -15.14 71.74
C SER A 233 -10.13 -14.72 70.72
N THR A 234 -10.03 -15.21 69.49
CA THR A 234 -11.03 -15.03 68.43
C THR A 234 -12.41 -15.56 68.83
N TRP A 235 -12.43 -16.63 69.59
CA TRP A 235 -13.64 -17.33 69.99
C TRP A 235 -14.26 -16.72 71.26
N ILE A 236 -13.43 -16.26 72.19
CA ILE A 236 -13.86 -15.41 73.32
C ILE A 236 -14.44 -14.07 72.81
N SER A 237 -13.86 -13.51 71.74
CA SER A 237 -14.36 -12.28 71.14
C SER A 237 -15.69 -12.47 70.39
N ALA A 238 -15.93 -13.64 69.78
CA ALA A 238 -17.26 -14.01 69.29
C ALA A 238 -18.32 -13.96 70.41
N CYS A 239 -17.95 -14.41 71.61
CA CYS A 239 -18.82 -14.36 72.78
C CYS A 239 -19.09 -12.92 73.27
N THR A 240 -18.24 -11.93 72.98
CA THR A 240 -18.51 -10.52 73.34
C THR A 240 -19.50 -9.86 72.39
N SER A 241 -19.44 -10.18 71.10
CA SER A 241 -20.49 -9.82 70.14
C SER A 241 -21.83 -10.41 70.56
N ASP A 242 -21.87 -11.69 70.93
CA ASP A 242 -23.10 -12.35 71.38
C ASP A 242 -23.63 -11.71 72.70
N ALA A 243 -22.76 -11.36 73.64
CA ALA A 243 -23.12 -10.67 74.88
C ALA A 243 -23.59 -9.22 74.68
N THR A 244 -23.00 -8.45 73.75
CA THR A 244 -23.47 -7.09 73.40
C THR A 244 -24.82 -7.13 72.71
N ARG A 245 -25.09 -8.15 71.88
CA ARG A 245 -26.40 -8.36 71.26
C ARG A 245 -27.48 -8.73 72.28
N ALA A 246 -27.11 -9.45 73.34
CA ALA A 246 -27.95 -9.70 74.51
C ALA A 246 -28.05 -8.49 75.48
N ALA A 247 -27.42 -7.35 75.16
CA ALA A 247 -27.34 -6.13 75.97
C ALA A 247 -26.86 -6.35 77.43
N SER A 248 -26.10 -7.41 77.67
CA SER A 248 -25.65 -7.82 79.00
C SER A 248 -24.35 -7.09 79.38
N VAL A 249 -24.48 -5.98 80.10
CA VAL A 249 -23.34 -5.12 80.49
C VAL A 249 -22.29 -5.91 81.29
N GLU A 250 -22.71 -6.75 82.25
CA GLU A 250 -21.78 -7.47 83.13
C GLU A 250 -20.93 -8.53 82.40
N THR A 251 -21.53 -9.31 81.49
CA THR A 251 -20.75 -10.28 80.69
C THR A 251 -19.87 -9.57 79.66
N VAL A 252 -20.32 -8.47 79.06
CA VAL A 252 -19.48 -7.63 78.18
C VAL A 252 -18.30 -7.03 78.94
N LEU A 253 -18.49 -6.59 80.19
CA LEU A 253 -17.42 -6.11 81.07
C LEU A 253 -16.44 -7.23 81.42
N HIS A 254 -16.90 -8.40 81.87
CA HIS A 254 -15.99 -9.51 82.18
C HIS A 254 -15.20 -9.98 80.96
N LEU A 255 -15.83 -10.03 79.79
CA LEU A 255 -15.15 -10.47 78.58
C LEU A 255 -14.21 -9.39 78.01
N SER A 256 -14.57 -8.09 78.01
CA SER A 256 -13.68 -6.99 77.58
C SER A 256 -12.48 -6.75 78.51
N ARG A 257 -12.54 -7.31 79.73
CA ARG A 257 -11.41 -7.41 80.68
C ARG A 257 -10.61 -8.70 80.55
N SER A 258 -11.07 -9.67 79.75
CA SER A 258 -10.36 -10.91 79.40
C SER A 258 -9.49 -10.72 78.14
N THR A 259 -9.22 -11.78 77.37
CA THR A 259 -8.50 -11.74 76.09
C THR A 259 -9.40 -11.38 74.90
N ALA A 260 -10.50 -10.64 75.12
CA ALA A 260 -11.35 -10.16 74.04
C ALA A 260 -10.73 -8.94 73.34
N ASP A 261 -10.87 -8.85 72.02
CA ASP A 261 -10.39 -7.73 71.22
C ASP A 261 -11.55 -6.79 70.85
N GLY A 262 -11.45 -5.50 71.18
CA GLY A 262 -12.42 -4.48 70.77
C GLY A 262 -12.50 -4.26 69.25
N ASN A 263 -11.50 -4.73 68.49
CA ASN A 263 -11.49 -4.71 67.02
C ASN A 263 -12.07 -6.00 66.40
N TYR A 264 -12.46 -6.98 67.22
CA TYR A 264 -13.03 -8.24 66.72
C TYR A 264 -14.22 -8.00 65.79
N ASN A 265 -14.20 -8.73 64.67
CA ASN A 265 -15.19 -8.63 63.59
C ASN A 265 -15.47 -7.16 63.17
N HIS A 266 -14.38 -6.39 63.00
CA HIS A 266 -14.41 -4.96 62.67
C HIS A 266 -15.12 -4.11 63.73
N GLY A 267 -14.90 -4.41 65.00
CA GLY A 267 -15.57 -3.73 66.12
C GLY A 267 -17.09 -3.97 66.13
N GLU A 268 -17.54 -5.20 65.87
CA GLU A 268 -18.96 -5.58 65.86
C GLU A 268 -19.68 -5.13 67.14
N ALA A 269 -19.02 -5.26 68.29
CA ALA A 269 -19.49 -4.79 69.58
C ALA A 269 -19.80 -3.27 69.58
N LEU A 270 -18.88 -2.43 69.09
CA LEU A 270 -19.07 -0.97 69.02
C LEU A 270 -20.16 -0.59 68.02
N LYS A 271 -20.17 -1.22 66.83
CA LYS A 271 -21.19 -0.98 65.80
C LYS A 271 -22.59 -1.35 66.31
N THR A 272 -22.70 -2.46 67.04
CA THR A 272 -23.95 -2.88 67.71
C THR A 272 -24.38 -1.85 68.76
N ALA A 273 -23.46 -1.32 69.57
CA ALA A 273 -23.79 -0.27 70.55
C ALA A 273 -24.30 1.03 69.90
N VAL A 274 -23.68 1.49 68.80
CA VAL A 274 -24.15 2.67 68.04
C VAL A 274 -25.49 2.40 67.35
N ALA A 275 -25.70 1.21 66.78
CA ALA A 275 -26.97 0.81 66.17
C ALA A 275 -28.12 0.73 67.19
N LEU A 276 -27.84 0.37 68.45
CA LEU A 276 -28.79 0.42 69.56
C LEU A 276 -29.01 1.84 70.13
N GLY A 277 -28.26 2.85 69.66
CA GLY A 277 -28.26 4.20 70.25
C GLY A 277 -27.72 4.26 71.68
N ARG A 278 -27.04 3.21 72.15
CA ARG A 278 -26.59 3.03 73.54
C ARG A 278 -25.18 3.59 73.73
N GLN A 279 -25.11 4.89 73.98
CA GLN A 279 -23.86 5.63 74.19
C GLN A 279 -23.03 5.10 75.38
N ASP A 280 -23.67 4.49 76.37
CA ASP A 280 -23.07 3.83 77.53
C ASP A 280 -22.34 2.52 77.17
N LEU A 281 -22.96 1.66 76.34
CA LEU A 281 -22.30 0.46 75.80
C LEU A 281 -21.13 0.85 74.89
N ALA A 282 -21.31 1.86 74.03
CA ALA A 282 -20.26 2.34 73.13
C ALA A 282 -19.06 2.86 73.94
N LEU A 283 -19.30 3.62 75.00
CA LEU A 283 -18.27 4.10 75.90
C LEU A 283 -17.57 2.95 76.66
N ALA A 284 -18.31 1.97 77.18
CA ALA A 284 -17.74 0.83 77.88
C ALA A 284 -16.78 0.00 77.01
N ILE A 285 -17.08 -0.14 75.72
CA ILE A 285 -16.22 -0.82 74.74
C ILE A 285 -14.99 0.05 74.40
N VAL A 286 -15.17 1.37 74.27
CA VAL A 286 -14.07 2.35 74.11
C VAL A 286 -13.14 2.40 75.34
N MET A 287 -13.57 1.89 76.50
CA MET A 287 -12.81 1.80 77.75
C MET A 287 -12.25 0.40 78.06
N GLY A 288 -12.32 -0.56 77.13
CA GLY A 288 -11.79 -1.92 77.31
C GLY A 288 -10.26 -2.01 77.42
N ASN A 289 -9.72 -3.19 77.75
CA ASN A 289 -8.25 -3.42 77.75
C ASN A 289 -7.62 -3.22 76.36
N THR A 290 -8.40 -3.45 75.31
CA THR A 290 -8.06 -3.32 73.89
C THR A 290 -9.18 -2.52 73.21
N PRO A 291 -9.11 -1.18 73.21
CA PRO A 291 -10.17 -0.35 72.67
C PRO A 291 -10.25 -0.46 71.12
N PRO A 292 -11.43 -0.18 70.53
CA PRO A 292 -11.60 -0.13 69.08
C PRO A 292 -10.81 1.04 68.48
N GLU A 293 -9.95 0.75 67.50
CA GLU A 293 -9.09 1.75 66.86
C GLU A 293 -9.66 2.24 65.52
N GLY A 294 -9.21 3.42 65.09
CA GLY A 294 -9.31 4.00 63.74
C GLY A 294 -10.47 3.53 62.84
N SER A 295 -10.27 2.43 62.11
CA SER A 295 -11.24 1.86 61.16
C SER A 295 -12.56 1.49 61.82
N CYS A 296 -12.52 0.82 62.98
CA CYS A 296 -13.71 0.42 63.74
C CYS A 296 -14.53 1.64 64.18
N VAL A 297 -13.87 2.75 64.55
CA VAL A 297 -14.51 4.02 64.93
C VAL A 297 -15.11 4.74 63.72
N ASN A 298 -14.44 4.68 62.56
CA ASN A 298 -14.96 5.22 61.31
C ASN A 298 -16.17 4.43 60.78
N GLU A 299 -16.17 3.09 60.88
CA GLU A 299 -17.34 2.25 60.57
C GLU A 299 -18.50 2.54 61.53
N ALA A 300 -18.23 2.76 62.82
CA ALA A 300 -19.24 3.20 63.78
C ALA A 300 -19.80 4.60 63.46
N PHE A 301 -18.97 5.52 62.94
CA PHE A 301 -19.43 6.83 62.46
C PHE A 301 -20.29 6.73 61.20
N GLU A 302 -20.02 5.76 60.33
CA GLU A 302 -20.90 5.45 59.20
C GLU A 302 -22.26 4.92 59.66
N VAL A 303 -22.31 4.00 60.63
CA VAL A 303 -23.57 3.53 61.24
C VAL A 303 -24.36 4.72 61.83
N LEU A 304 -23.68 5.67 62.49
CA LEU A 304 -24.32 6.89 63.00
C LEU A 304 -24.91 7.77 61.88
N ARG A 305 -24.18 7.97 60.78
CA ARG A 305 -24.64 8.73 59.61
C ARG A 305 -25.87 8.10 58.97
N GLN A 306 -25.91 6.78 58.88
CA GLN A 306 -27.01 6.01 58.28
C GLN A 306 -28.22 5.83 59.22
N HIS A 307 -28.10 6.17 60.52
CA HIS A 307 -29.16 5.90 61.50
C HIS A 307 -30.44 6.71 61.21
N PRO A 308 -31.60 6.06 60.95
CA PRO A 308 -32.78 6.72 60.37
C PRO A 308 -33.51 7.67 61.32
N SER A 309 -33.57 7.36 62.62
CA SER A 309 -34.47 8.01 63.59
C SER A 309 -33.79 8.62 64.83
N MET A 310 -32.49 8.94 64.76
CA MET A 310 -31.79 9.53 65.89
C MET A 310 -32.12 11.01 66.04
N SER A 311 -32.33 11.48 67.28
CA SER A 311 -32.51 12.90 67.59
C SER A 311 -31.27 13.71 67.18
N PRO A 312 -31.40 14.99 66.77
CA PRO A 312 -30.25 15.79 66.37
C PRO A 312 -29.25 15.99 67.52
N SER A 313 -29.71 16.08 68.77
CA SER A 313 -28.87 16.20 69.96
C SER A 313 -28.06 14.92 70.25
N THR A 314 -28.69 13.75 70.22
CA THR A 314 -27.98 12.47 70.41
C THR A 314 -27.05 12.19 69.22
N ARG A 315 -27.44 12.59 68.01
CA ARG A 315 -26.57 12.48 66.82
C ARG A 315 -25.33 13.37 66.92
N LEU A 316 -25.48 14.62 67.38
CA LEU A 316 -24.35 15.51 67.66
C LEU A 316 -23.45 14.96 68.78
N ALA A 317 -24.03 14.46 69.88
CA ALA A 317 -23.26 13.89 71.00
C ALA A 317 -22.50 12.61 70.61
N MET A 318 -23.16 11.67 69.92
CA MET A 318 -22.51 10.45 69.41
C MET A 318 -21.45 10.78 68.37
N ALA A 319 -21.68 11.79 67.51
CA ALA A 319 -20.66 12.27 66.58
C ALA A 319 -19.46 12.88 67.32
N GLU A 320 -19.67 13.66 68.38
CA GLU A 320 -18.58 14.20 69.21
C GLU A 320 -17.77 13.08 69.89
N VAL A 321 -18.44 12.06 70.45
CA VAL A 321 -17.79 10.89 71.08
C VAL A 321 -16.92 10.16 70.06
N LEU A 322 -17.43 9.90 68.87
CA LEU A 322 -16.69 9.20 67.82
C LEU A 322 -15.56 10.06 67.24
N LEU A 323 -15.76 11.37 67.00
CA LEU A 323 -14.69 12.32 66.62
C LEU A 323 -13.58 12.40 67.68
N CYS A 324 -13.94 12.30 68.97
CA CYS A 324 -12.97 12.22 70.06
C CYS A 324 -12.26 10.86 70.10
N ALA A 325 -12.98 9.75 69.95
CA ALA A 325 -12.41 8.40 69.87
C ALA A 325 -11.49 8.21 68.67
N GLY A 326 -11.68 9.00 67.60
CA GLY A 326 -10.76 9.06 66.48
C GLY A 326 -11.38 9.09 65.09
N ALA A 327 -12.69 9.35 64.94
CA ALA A 327 -13.31 9.47 63.62
C ALA A 327 -12.69 10.63 62.83
N HIS A 328 -12.23 10.36 61.61
CA HIS A 328 -11.57 11.32 60.73
C HIS A 328 -11.54 10.86 59.26
N GLY A 329 -11.22 11.79 58.35
CA GLY A 329 -11.05 11.49 56.92
C GLY A 329 -12.37 11.54 56.13
N GLY A 330 -12.54 10.58 55.21
CA GLY A 330 -13.61 10.59 54.20
C GLY A 330 -15.02 10.60 54.79
N GLN A 331 -15.31 9.76 55.79
CA GLN A 331 -16.65 9.65 56.40
C GLN A 331 -17.11 10.95 57.07
N VAL A 332 -16.19 11.68 57.71
CA VAL A 332 -16.44 13.00 58.33
C VAL A 332 -16.65 14.08 57.26
N SER A 333 -15.97 13.96 56.12
CA SER A 333 -16.11 14.93 55.01
C SER A 333 -17.36 14.67 54.15
N LEU A 334 -17.77 13.41 54.00
CA LEU A 334 -19.06 13.01 53.43
C LEU A 334 -20.24 13.45 54.32
N ALA A 335 -20.05 13.46 55.65
CA ALA A 335 -21.02 14.04 56.57
C ALA A 335 -21.15 15.57 56.40
N LEU A 336 -20.06 16.28 56.05
CA LEU A 336 -20.11 17.71 55.73
C LEU A 336 -20.89 17.95 54.43
N GLU A 337 -20.66 17.14 53.41
CA GLU A 337 -21.41 17.15 52.15
C GLU A 337 -22.92 16.95 52.41
N SER A 338 -23.28 15.90 53.14
CA SER A 338 -24.68 15.63 53.53
C SER A 338 -25.29 16.74 54.41
N ALA A 339 -24.52 17.39 55.28
CA ALA A 339 -24.98 18.54 56.06
C ALA A 339 -25.27 19.77 55.19
N CYS A 340 -24.45 20.04 54.18
CA CYS A 340 -24.68 21.13 53.21
C CYS A 340 -25.79 20.84 52.19
N GLU A 341 -26.07 19.55 51.90
CA GLU A 341 -27.26 19.13 51.15
C GLU A 341 -28.54 19.32 51.96
N THR A 342 -28.55 18.87 53.22
CA THR A 342 -29.71 18.93 54.12
C THR A 342 -29.90 20.29 54.82
N LYS A 343 -29.01 21.26 54.56
CA LYS A 343 -28.97 22.60 55.19
C LYS A 343 -28.84 22.57 56.72
N PHE A 344 -28.18 21.54 57.27
CA PHE A 344 -27.88 21.47 58.70
C PHE A 344 -26.60 22.25 59.02
N HIS A 345 -26.73 23.58 59.08
CA HIS A 345 -25.60 24.51 59.22
C HIS A 345 -24.74 24.24 60.47
N ASP A 346 -25.33 23.98 61.64
CA ASP A 346 -24.56 23.70 62.87
C ASP A 346 -23.68 22.45 62.76
N MET A 347 -24.18 21.41 62.08
CA MET A 347 -23.41 20.18 61.81
C MET A 347 -22.30 20.47 60.79
N ALA A 348 -22.57 21.25 59.74
CA ALA A 348 -21.55 21.65 58.77
C ALA A 348 -20.43 22.49 59.43
N GLU A 349 -20.78 23.41 60.33
CA GLU A 349 -19.81 24.20 61.10
C GLU A 349 -19.01 23.31 62.06
N LEU A 350 -19.67 22.42 62.82
CA LEU A 350 -18.99 21.47 63.72
C LEU A 350 -17.99 20.61 62.96
N LEU A 351 -18.39 20.04 61.82
CA LEU A 351 -17.53 19.20 60.99
C LEU A 351 -16.37 20.00 60.40
N ALA A 352 -16.61 21.20 59.85
CA ALA A 352 -15.56 22.08 59.35
C ALA A 352 -14.56 22.47 60.47
N ARG A 353 -15.06 22.77 61.68
CA ARG A 353 -14.25 23.11 62.87
C ARG A 353 -13.39 21.95 63.37
N TYR A 354 -13.92 20.72 63.34
CA TYR A 354 -13.18 19.51 63.68
C TYR A 354 -12.27 19.00 62.54
N GLY A 355 -12.35 19.62 61.36
CA GLY A 355 -11.36 19.44 60.29
C GLY A 355 -11.82 18.65 59.07
N ALA A 356 -13.14 18.57 58.81
CA ALA A 356 -13.67 18.05 57.56
C ALA A 356 -13.06 18.78 56.36
N SER A 357 -12.66 18.02 55.33
CA SER A 357 -11.96 18.59 54.19
C SER A 357 -12.96 19.22 53.22
N ILE A 358 -12.82 20.53 52.97
CA ILE A 358 -13.57 21.24 51.93
C ILE A 358 -13.09 20.83 50.52
N GLU A 359 -11.90 20.24 50.42
CA GLU A 359 -11.36 19.66 49.19
C GLU A 359 -11.92 18.25 48.89
N TYR A 360 -12.69 17.65 49.82
CA TYR A 360 -13.28 16.33 49.64
C TYR A 360 -14.18 16.27 48.41
N ASN A 361 -14.16 15.14 47.72
CA ASN A 361 -14.93 14.88 46.50
C ASN A 361 -14.76 16.00 45.44
N ASP A 362 -13.50 16.38 45.12
CA ASP A 362 -13.18 17.47 44.19
C ASP A 362 -13.88 18.79 44.58
N ALA A 363 -13.88 19.10 45.87
CA ALA A 363 -14.59 20.25 46.47
C ALA A 363 -16.09 20.34 46.11
N ALA A 364 -16.80 19.21 46.02
CA ALA A 364 -18.23 19.14 45.72
C ALA A 364 -19.09 20.08 46.59
N VAL A 365 -18.77 20.16 47.90
CA VAL A 365 -19.42 21.08 48.85
C VAL A 365 -19.27 22.53 48.40
N LEU A 366 -18.06 22.95 48.04
CA LEU A 366 -17.81 24.33 47.62
C LEU A 366 -18.48 24.63 46.26
N LYS A 367 -18.41 23.68 45.32
CA LYS A 367 -19.03 23.78 43.99
C LYS A 367 -20.56 23.89 44.05
N THR A 368 -21.21 23.11 44.92
CA THR A 368 -22.67 23.16 45.09
C THR A 368 -23.14 24.46 45.74
N VAL A 369 -22.43 24.95 46.76
CA VAL A 369 -22.77 26.22 47.43
C VAL A 369 -22.51 27.43 46.50
N ILE A 370 -21.42 27.41 45.71
CA ILE A 370 -21.16 28.43 44.66
C ILE A 370 -22.25 28.42 43.58
N ALA A 371 -22.67 27.25 43.11
CA ALA A 371 -23.74 27.13 42.10
C ALA A 371 -25.11 27.64 42.62
N ARG A 372 -25.35 27.59 43.94
CA ARG A 372 -26.53 28.18 44.60
C ARG A 372 -26.41 29.68 44.87
N GLY A 373 -25.19 30.24 44.87
CA GLY A 373 -24.93 31.65 45.17
C GLY A 373 -25.01 32.00 46.66
N GLU A 374 -24.85 31.04 47.57
CA GLU A 374 -25.00 31.24 49.03
C GLU A 374 -23.73 31.91 49.65
N VAL A 375 -23.55 33.21 49.40
CA VAL A 375 -22.31 33.97 49.73
C VAL A 375 -21.89 33.84 51.20
N GLU A 376 -22.82 33.83 52.15
CA GLU A 376 -22.52 33.70 53.58
C GLU A 376 -21.86 32.34 53.91
N LEU A 377 -22.43 31.24 53.43
CA LEU A 377 -21.87 29.89 53.64
C LEU A 377 -20.54 29.73 52.88
N ILE A 378 -20.40 30.31 51.68
CA ILE A 378 -19.11 30.38 50.96
C ILE A 378 -18.06 31.09 51.83
N SER A 379 -18.41 32.18 52.50
CA SER A 379 -17.48 32.94 53.35
C SER A 379 -17.08 32.17 54.62
N ALA A 380 -18.02 31.44 55.23
CA ALA A 380 -17.78 30.61 56.42
C ALA A 380 -16.92 29.37 56.10
N LEU A 381 -17.05 28.79 54.90
CA LEU A 381 -16.20 27.70 54.43
C LEU A 381 -14.82 28.21 53.97
N LEU A 382 -14.77 29.31 53.21
CA LEU A 382 -13.53 29.89 52.65
C LEU A 382 -12.79 30.87 53.58
N THR A 383 -12.74 30.57 54.88
CA THR A 383 -11.88 31.32 55.82
C THR A 383 -10.41 31.28 55.39
N ASP A 384 -9.59 32.24 55.84
CA ASP A 384 -8.14 32.26 55.55
C ASP A 384 -7.44 30.94 55.94
N SER A 385 -7.90 30.29 57.02
CA SER A 385 -7.37 29.01 57.50
C SER A 385 -7.83 27.77 56.71
N ALA A 386 -8.87 27.90 55.87
CA ALA A 386 -9.33 26.81 55.03
C ALA A 386 -8.32 26.50 53.92
N LYS A 387 -7.85 25.25 53.90
CA LYS A 387 -7.02 24.71 52.82
C LYS A 387 -7.89 24.52 51.58
N LEU A 388 -7.54 25.24 50.52
CA LEU A 388 -8.06 25.05 49.18
C LEU A 388 -6.89 25.24 48.22
N SER A 389 -6.56 24.22 47.45
CA SER A 389 -5.51 24.30 46.43
C SER A 389 -5.90 25.25 45.29
N PRO A 390 -4.94 25.94 44.65
CA PRO A 390 -5.19 26.80 43.48
C PRO A 390 -5.95 26.10 42.35
N ALA A 391 -5.66 24.81 42.12
CA ALA A 391 -6.36 23.99 41.13
C ALA A 391 -7.85 23.80 41.46
N LEU A 392 -8.19 23.56 42.73
CA LEU A 392 -9.59 23.44 43.16
C LEU A 392 -10.29 24.81 43.16
N ALA A 393 -9.61 25.88 43.55
CA ALA A 393 -10.11 27.26 43.42
C ALA A 393 -10.44 27.60 41.95
N SER A 394 -9.56 27.25 41.01
CA SER A 394 -9.82 27.34 39.56
C SER A 394 -11.01 26.49 39.13
N SER A 395 -11.11 25.23 39.58
CA SER A 395 -12.23 24.33 39.22
C SER A 395 -13.62 24.80 39.73
N CYS A 396 -13.64 25.74 40.68
CA CYS A 396 -14.86 26.36 41.18
C CYS A 396 -15.35 27.55 40.34
N VAL A 397 -14.48 28.19 39.54
CA VAL A 397 -14.84 29.36 38.72
C VAL A 397 -15.97 29.03 37.71
N PRO A 398 -15.94 27.90 36.96
CA PRO A 398 -17.03 27.55 36.03
C PRO A 398 -18.36 27.16 36.72
N ARG A 399 -18.43 27.15 38.05
CA ARG A 399 -19.67 26.89 38.82
C ARG A 399 -20.40 28.16 39.22
N ILE A 400 -19.81 29.34 39.00
CA ILE A 400 -20.52 30.62 39.14
C ILE A 400 -21.62 30.65 38.07
N ALA A 401 -22.87 30.86 38.48
CA ALA A 401 -24.00 30.83 37.57
C ALA A 401 -23.88 31.92 36.48
N LYS A 402 -24.15 31.58 35.21
CA LYS A 402 -24.12 32.55 34.10
C LYS A 402 -25.12 33.69 34.29
N GLN A 403 -26.25 33.43 34.95
CA GLN A 403 -27.26 34.42 35.34
C GLN A 403 -26.99 35.15 36.67
N ALA A 404 -25.83 34.96 37.30
CA ALA A 404 -25.47 35.71 38.49
C ALA A 404 -25.35 37.22 38.19
N THR A 405 -25.79 38.07 39.12
CA THR A 405 -25.56 39.52 39.08
C THR A 405 -24.06 39.82 39.03
N SER A 406 -23.67 40.91 38.36
CA SER A 406 -22.29 41.40 38.31
C SER A 406 -21.62 41.48 39.69
N GLU A 407 -22.34 42.00 40.70
CA GLU A 407 -21.86 42.07 42.09
C GLU A 407 -21.54 40.70 42.69
N THR A 408 -22.49 39.75 42.65
CA THR A 408 -22.29 38.37 43.14
C THR A 408 -21.13 37.67 42.41
N ARG A 409 -21.05 37.81 41.07
CA ARG A 409 -19.96 37.25 40.26
C ARG A 409 -18.61 37.84 40.69
N ALA A 410 -18.52 39.17 40.79
CA ALA A 410 -17.30 39.86 41.22
C ALA A 410 -16.87 39.49 42.65
N ILE A 411 -17.80 39.31 43.59
CA ILE A 411 -17.48 38.90 44.97
C ILE A 411 -16.92 37.47 45.01
N ILE A 412 -17.58 36.52 44.35
CA ILE A 412 -17.11 35.12 44.33
C ILE A 412 -15.76 35.02 43.59
N LEU A 413 -15.59 35.74 42.48
CA LEU A 413 -14.29 35.82 41.79
C LEU A 413 -13.20 36.38 42.70
N ARG A 414 -13.45 37.47 43.45
CA ARG A 414 -12.46 38.01 44.41
C ARG A 414 -12.07 36.98 45.48
N LEU A 415 -13.00 36.17 45.98
CA LEU A 415 -12.70 35.12 46.97
C LEU A 415 -11.87 33.97 46.36
N LEU A 416 -12.20 33.52 45.15
CA LEU A 416 -11.47 32.45 44.46
C LEU A 416 -10.08 32.90 43.96
N LEU A 417 -9.96 34.12 43.43
CA LEU A 417 -8.68 34.73 43.04
C LEU A 417 -7.75 34.91 44.25
N ARG A 418 -8.28 35.28 45.43
CA ARG A 418 -7.52 35.30 46.70
C ARG A 418 -7.02 33.92 47.15
N LYS A 419 -7.73 32.84 46.79
CA LYS A 419 -7.27 31.44 46.98
C LYS A 419 -6.39 30.93 45.82
N GLY A 420 -6.04 31.81 44.88
CA GLY A 420 -5.09 31.52 43.80
C GLY A 420 -5.70 30.93 42.53
N ALA A 421 -7.00 31.11 42.27
CA ALA A 421 -7.59 30.74 40.98
C ALA A 421 -6.83 31.40 39.81
N HIS A 422 -6.51 30.61 38.79
CA HIS A 422 -5.67 31.00 37.65
C HIS A 422 -5.90 30.12 36.41
N GLY A 423 -5.40 30.59 35.25
CA GLY A 423 -5.39 29.86 33.97
C GLY A 423 -6.71 29.92 33.22
N VAL A 424 -6.86 29.00 32.24
CA VAL A 424 -7.89 29.01 31.18
C VAL A 424 -9.33 29.22 31.68
N VAL A 425 -9.67 28.79 32.90
CA VAL A 425 -11.00 29.02 33.49
C VAL A 425 -11.32 30.50 33.76
N LEU A 426 -10.31 31.34 33.97
CA LEU A 426 -10.47 32.80 34.07
C LEU A 426 -10.66 33.42 32.70
N ASP A 427 -9.99 32.86 31.69
CA ASP A 427 -10.08 33.31 30.30
C ASP A 427 -11.46 32.96 29.71
N ASP A 428 -12.00 31.78 30.02
CA ASP A 428 -13.39 31.41 29.72
C ASP A 428 -14.40 32.28 30.48
N MET A 429 -14.12 32.63 31.75
CA MET A 429 -14.96 33.54 32.52
C MET A 429 -14.91 35.00 32.01
N LEU A 430 -13.81 35.41 31.37
CA LEU A 430 -13.71 36.70 30.67
C LEU A 430 -14.65 36.74 29.45
N ILE A 431 -14.78 35.63 28.72
CA ILE A 431 -15.76 35.48 27.64
C ILE A 431 -17.17 35.51 28.21
N ASP A 432 -17.49 34.74 29.26
CA ASP A 432 -18.82 34.76 29.91
C ASP A 432 -19.20 36.16 30.44
N ALA A 433 -18.22 36.92 30.96
CA ALA A 433 -18.44 38.30 31.40
C ALA A 433 -18.68 39.26 30.21
N ALA A 434 -17.97 39.08 29.10
CA ALA A 434 -18.16 39.85 27.87
C ALA A 434 -19.51 39.55 27.19
N GLU A 435 -19.89 38.27 27.11
CA GLU A 435 -21.22 37.82 26.67
C GLU A 435 -22.35 38.44 27.51
N ALA A 436 -22.15 38.55 28.83
CA ALA A 436 -23.12 39.12 29.75
C ALA A 436 -23.20 40.67 29.73
N GLY A 437 -22.19 41.36 29.20
CA GLY A 437 -22.07 42.83 29.33
C GLY A 437 -21.58 43.29 30.71
N ASP A 438 -20.88 42.43 31.46
CA ASP A 438 -20.47 42.67 32.85
C ASP A 438 -19.08 43.33 32.94
N LEU A 439 -19.06 44.66 32.83
CA LEU A 439 -17.85 45.47 32.89
C LEU A 439 -17.09 45.33 34.23
N GLU A 440 -17.79 45.10 35.34
CA GLU A 440 -17.17 44.94 36.67
C GLU A 440 -16.38 43.63 36.77
N SER A 441 -16.94 42.52 36.29
CA SER A 441 -16.20 41.25 36.23
C SER A 441 -15.06 41.30 35.22
N VAL A 442 -15.24 41.93 34.05
CA VAL A 442 -14.15 42.17 33.08
C VAL A 442 -13.01 42.98 33.75
N ASN A 443 -13.33 44.04 34.48
CA ASN A 443 -12.33 44.82 35.23
C ASN A 443 -11.62 43.98 36.31
N VAL A 444 -12.33 43.13 37.07
CA VAL A 444 -11.74 42.24 38.10
C VAL A 444 -10.82 41.18 37.50
N LEU A 445 -11.14 40.67 36.30
CA LEU A 445 -10.35 39.64 35.61
C LEU A 445 -9.10 40.22 34.91
N LEU A 446 -9.20 41.43 34.34
CA LEU A 446 -8.07 42.08 33.66
C LEU A 446 -7.16 42.86 34.60
N SER A 447 -7.65 43.33 35.76
CA SER A 447 -6.80 43.99 36.76
C SER A 447 -6.14 42.98 37.72
N PRO A 448 -4.79 42.97 37.86
CA PRO A 448 -4.14 42.24 38.93
C PRO A 448 -4.50 42.87 40.28
N ALA A 449 -4.79 42.07 41.31
CA ALA A 449 -5.23 42.58 42.61
C ALA A 449 -4.09 43.32 43.36
N THR A 450 -3.94 44.61 43.07
CA THR A 450 -3.13 45.55 43.85
C THR A 450 -3.97 46.75 44.29
N SER A 451 -5.06 46.48 45.02
CA SER A 451 -5.62 47.47 45.94
C SER A 451 -5.84 46.82 47.31
N ALA A 452 -5.01 47.24 48.26
CA ALA A 452 -5.44 47.24 49.64
C ALA A 452 -6.72 48.10 49.73
N ILE A 453 -7.70 47.64 50.51
CA ILE A 453 -8.80 48.51 50.92
C ILE A 453 -8.16 49.71 51.64
N PRO A 454 -8.50 50.97 51.29
CA PRO A 454 -7.99 52.10 52.04
C PRO A 454 -8.51 52.02 53.48
N GLU A 455 -7.60 51.73 54.41
CA GLU A 455 -7.92 51.63 55.84
C GLU A 455 -8.47 52.98 56.35
N SER A 456 -9.78 53.04 56.55
CA SER A 456 -10.39 54.07 57.36
C SER A 456 -11.52 53.47 58.18
N LYS A 457 -11.49 53.73 59.50
CA LYS A 457 -12.47 53.31 60.53
C LYS A 457 -12.41 51.86 61.04
N ILE A 458 -11.28 51.47 61.65
CA ILE A 458 -11.31 50.71 62.90
C ILE A 458 -10.37 51.42 63.90
N PRO A 459 -10.81 51.74 65.13
CA PRO A 459 -9.96 52.41 66.13
C PRO A 459 -8.89 51.46 66.70
N LYS A 460 -7.78 52.06 67.13
CA LYS A 460 -6.62 51.37 67.73
C LYS A 460 -6.92 50.97 69.17
N ASP A 461 -6.60 49.73 69.52
CA ASP A 461 -6.13 49.21 70.83
C ASP A 461 -6.15 47.66 70.74
N ALA A 462 -5.15 46.87 71.11
CA ALA A 462 -3.76 47.16 71.47
C ALA A 462 -2.85 46.01 70.96
N TYR A 463 -1.58 46.29 70.70
CA TYR A 463 -0.58 45.29 70.28
C TYR A 463 -0.16 44.41 71.47
N ASP A 464 0.05 43.10 71.25
CA ASP A 464 1.43 42.63 71.02
C ASP A 464 1.55 41.17 70.51
N GLY A 465 2.67 40.87 69.84
CA GLY A 465 3.24 39.52 69.85
C GLY A 465 2.91 38.54 68.71
N PHE A 466 3.06 38.90 67.43
CA PHE A 466 3.34 37.89 66.38
C PHE A 466 4.45 38.32 65.41
N SER A 467 5.50 37.49 65.35
CA SER A 467 6.66 37.67 64.49
C SER A 467 6.35 37.44 63.01
N GLN A 468 7.05 38.17 62.16
CA GLN A 468 7.02 38.06 60.70
C GLN A 468 7.20 36.61 60.21
N SER A 469 6.17 36.06 59.54
CA SER A 469 6.37 34.95 58.60
C SER A 469 5.29 34.96 57.51
N SER A 470 5.75 35.13 56.27
CA SER A 470 5.08 34.77 55.03
C SER A 470 3.58 35.10 54.87
N ARG A 471 3.28 36.37 54.58
CA ARG A 471 2.08 36.74 53.80
C ARG A 471 2.48 37.33 52.44
N ARG A 472 3.04 36.48 51.57
CA ARG A 472 2.98 36.74 50.13
C ARG A 472 1.52 36.64 49.72
N ALA A 473 0.83 37.77 49.61
CA ALA A 473 -0.46 37.80 48.92
C ALA A 473 -0.21 37.27 47.50
N SER A 474 -0.84 36.15 47.15
CA SER A 474 -0.72 35.54 45.84
C SER A 474 -1.27 36.50 44.80
N ARG A 475 -0.38 37.09 43.98
CA ARG A 475 -0.79 37.86 42.81
C ARG A 475 -1.53 36.91 41.88
N HIS A 476 -2.83 37.14 41.67
CA HIS A 476 -3.55 36.40 40.63
C HIS A 476 -3.07 36.85 39.25
N THR A 477 -3.00 35.91 38.31
CA THR A 477 -2.72 36.21 36.90
C THR A 477 -3.95 36.86 36.30
N ALA A 478 -3.78 37.98 35.58
CA ALA A 478 -4.87 38.54 34.78
C ALA A 478 -5.31 37.54 33.69
N ALA A 479 -6.60 37.59 33.33
CA ALA A 479 -7.14 36.77 32.24
C ALA A 479 -6.55 37.18 30.88
N SER A 480 -6.30 36.20 30.02
CA SER A 480 -5.75 36.41 28.68
C SER A 480 -6.80 36.93 27.71
N VAL A 481 -6.56 38.12 27.15
CA VAL A 481 -7.38 38.69 26.07
C VAL A 481 -7.19 37.98 24.73
N ASP A 482 -6.17 37.13 24.59
CA ASP A 482 -5.88 36.33 23.38
C ASP A 482 -6.58 34.96 23.36
N HIS A 483 -7.22 34.55 24.46
CA HIS A 483 -7.83 33.22 24.57
C HIS A 483 -8.89 32.97 23.49
N LYS A 484 -8.87 31.75 22.92
CA LYS A 484 -9.66 31.37 21.74
C LYS A 484 -9.54 32.38 20.58
N SER A 485 -8.35 32.93 20.35
CA SER A 485 -8.09 33.98 19.34
C SER A 485 -8.90 35.26 19.60
N GLY A 486 -9.00 35.63 20.87
CA GLY A 486 -9.69 36.82 21.36
C GLY A 486 -11.21 36.75 21.29
N GLU A 487 -11.81 35.62 21.65
CA GLU A 487 -13.28 35.46 21.60
C GLU A 487 -14.02 36.46 22.50
N ALA A 488 -13.41 36.93 23.59
CA ALA A 488 -13.93 38.03 24.40
C ALA A 488 -13.99 39.36 23.61
N LEU A 489 -12.98 39.66 22.78
CA LEU A 489 -13.00 40.84 21.91
C LEU A 489 -14.00 40.64 20.75
N ARG A 490 -14.08 39.43 20.17
CA ARG A 490 -15.03 39.08 19.10
C ARG A 490 -16.49 39.24 19.54
N THR A 491 -16.82 38.78 20.75
CA THR A 491 -18.17 38.95 21.34
C THR A 491 -18.50 40.42 21.61
N THR A 492 -17.55 41.25 22.06
CA THR A 492 -17.79 42.71 22.17
C THR A 492 -18.04 43.40 20.82
N LEU A 493 -17.33 42.98 19.75
CA LEU A 493 -17.59 43.48 18.41
C LEU A 493 -18.99 43.11 17.92
N LEU A 494 -19.41 41.86 18.09
CA LEU A 494 -20.76 41.41 17.70
C LEU A 494 -21.88 42.12 18.49
N ARG A 495 -21.58 42.58 19.72
CA ARG A 495 -22.49 43.41 20.54
C ARG A 495 -22.44 44.90 20.23
N GLY A 496 -21.42 45.38 19.48
CA GLY A 496 -21.19 46.81 19.21
C GLY A 496 -20.76 47.63 20.43
N ASP A 497 -20.29 47.00 21.51
CA ASP A 497 -19.96 47.70 22.76
C ASP A 497 -18.55 48.32 22.71
N LEU A 498 -18.49 49.59 22.31
CA LEU A 498 -17.25 50.38 22.26
C LEU A 498 -16.55 50.46 23.62
N SER A 499 -17.29 50.57 24.72
CA SER A 499 -16.72 50.75 26.06
C SER A 499 -16.04 49.48 26.57
N MET A 500 -16.63 48.32 26.29
CA MET A 500 -16.03 47.04 26.63
C MET A 500 -14.88 46.69 25.69
N ALA A 501 -15.00 47.00 24.39
CA ALA A 501 -13.93 46.85 23.43
C ALA A 501 -12.68 47.65 23.83
N GLU A 502 -12.82 48.92 24.23
CA GLU A 502 -11.73 49.75 24.76
C GLU A 502 -11.04 49.10 25.96
N ARG A 503 -11.82 48.57 26.92
CA ARG A 503 -11.27 47.91 28.11
C ARG A 503 -10.56 46.59 27.80
N ILE A 504 -11.06 45.77 26.88
CA ILE A 504 -10.38 44.54 26.44
C ILE A 504 -9.12 44.87 25.61
N LEU A 505 -9.17 45.87 24.73
CA LEU A 505 -8.00 46.37 23.99
C LEU A 505 -6.90 46.91 24.93
N SER A 506 -7.28 47.49 26.09
CA SER A 506 -6.31 47.91 27.12
C SER A 506 -5.49 46.76 27.73
N GLY A 507 -5.96 45.51 27.57
CA GLY A 507 -5.22 44.30 27.91
C GLY A 507 -4.09 43.92 26.93
N GLN A 508 -3.85 44.73 25.88
CA GLN A 508 -2.80 44.54 24.86
C GLN A 508 -2.87 43.18 24.13
N PRO A 509 -3.93 42.91 23.35
CA PRO A 509 -4.03 41.68 22.57
C PRO A 509 -2.90 41.55 21.54
N SER A 510 -2.50 40.31 21.27
CA SER A 510 -1.47 39.99 20.30
C SER A 510 -1.86 40.39 18.86
N THR A 511 -0.85 40.60 18.02
CA THR A 511 -1.05 40.88 16.57
C THR A 511 -1.80 39.77 15.84
N ASN A 512 -1.71 38.51 16.32
CA ASN A 512 -2.46 37.36 15.79
C ASN A 512 -3.94 37.40 16.17
N THR A 513 -4.28 37.91 17.36
CA THR A 513 -5.69 38.16 17.73
C THR A 513 -6.22 39.34 16.93
N LEU A 514 -5.46 40.45 16.86
CA LEU A 514 -5.87 41.62 16.07
C LEU A 514 -6.11 41.28 14.59
N SER A 515 -5.32 40.39 13.97
CA SER A 515 -5.54 39.98 12.56
C SER A 515 -6.83 39.17 12.35
N VAL A 516 -7.22 38.34 13.32
CA VAL A 516 -8.44 37.53 13.28
C VAL A 516 -9.69 38.37 13.60
N VAL A 517 -9.55 39.39 14.44
CA VAL A 517 -10.68 40.15 14.99
C VAL A 517 -10.98 41.43 14.21
N PHE A 518 -9.97 42.14 13.71
CA PHE A 518 -10.15 43.39 12.94
C PHE A 518 -11.09 43.25 11.71
N PRO A 519 -11.05 42.17 10.90
CA PRO A 519 -11.98 42.01 9.78
C PRO A 519 -13.46 41.97 10.19
N LEU A 520 -13.78 41.57 11.43
CA LEU A 520 -15.16 41.54 11.93
C LEU A 520 -15.77 42.95 12.06
N THR A 521 -14.97 44.02 12.07
CA THR A 521 -15.47 45.40 12.03
C THR A 521 -16.35 45.67 10.80
N ASN A 522 -16.20 44.90 9.72
CA ASN A 522 -17.08 44.95 8.55
C ASN A 522 -18.54 44.56 8.82
N THR A 523 -18.82 43.88 9.95
CA THR A 523 -20.20 43.51 10.36
C THR A 523 -20.96 44.64 11.04
N LEU A 524 -20.26 45.68 11.49
CA LEU A 524 -20.83 46.84 12.20
C LEU A 524 -21.51 47.83 11.25
N ALA A 525 -22.47 48.59 11.77
CA ALA A 525 -23.04 49.72 11.06
C ALA A 525 -21.95 50.78 10.75
N PRO A 526 -22.04 51.56 9.65
CA PRO A 526 -20.94 52.43 9.19
C PRO A 526 -20.38 53.40 10.24
N LYS A 527 -21.24 53.95 11.11
CA LYS A 527 -20.84 54.85 12.20
C LYS A 527 -20.01 54.13 13.26
N ASP A 528 -20.45 52.95 13.68
CA ASP A 528 -19.79 52.17 14.73
C ASP A 528 -18.52 51.51 14.17
N ARG A 529 -18.55 51.06 12.91
CA ARG A 529 -17.38 50.60 12.14
C ARG A 529 -16.28 51.66 12.11
N TYR A 530 -16.59 52.92 11.86
CA TYR A 530 -15.59 54.00 11.85
C TYR A 530 -14.90 54.16 13.21
N HIS A 531 -15.67 54.28 14.30
CA HIS A 531 -15.10 54.44 15.65
C HIS A 531 -14.36 53.18 16.12
N MET A 532 -14.85 52.00 15.78
CA MET A 532 -14.19 50.74 16.12
C MET A 532 -12.87 50.59 15.35
N VAL A 533 -12.84 50.88 14.05
CA VAL A 533 -11.59 50.91 13.27
C VAL A 533 -10.63 51.95 13.83
N GLN A 534 -11.11 53.12 14.28
CA GLN A 534 -10.28 54.13 14.95
C GLN A 534 -9.66 53.60 16.26
N LEU A 535 -10.40 52.85 17.08
CA LEU A 535 -9.85 52.20 18.29
C LEU A 535 -8.78 51.14 17.94
N PHE A 536 -9.03 50.33 16.92
CA PHE A 536 -8.05 49.33 16.45
C PHE A 536 -6.80 49.97 15.84
N LEU A 537 -6.92 51.12 15.15
CA LEU A 537 -5.80 51.87 14.57
C LEU A 537 -4.89 52.54 15.63
N GLN A 538 -5.32 52.65 16.88
CA GLN A 538 -4.44 53.05 18.00
C GLN A 538 -3.45 51.93 18.38
N MET A 539 -3.75 50.68 18.00
CA MET A 539 -2.89 49.51 18.21
C MET A 539 -2.03 49.24 16.97
N PRO A 540 -0.86 48.57 17.11
CA PRO A 540 -0.01 48.19 15.98
C PRO A 540 -0.65 47.06 15.15
N LEU A 541 -1.54 47.42 14.22
CA LEU A 541 -2.19 46.46 13.33
C LEU A 541 -1.22 45.86 12.30
N PRO A 542 -1.36 44.57 11.97
CA PRO A 542 -0.60 43.95 10.89
C PRO A 542 -1.06 44.46 9.51
N GLY A 543 -0.09 44.88 8.69
CA GLY A 543 -0.32 45.43 7.34
C GLY A 543 -1.35 44.67 6.49
N PRO A 544 -1.26 43.34 6.30
CA PRO A 544 -2.21 42.61 5.46
C PRO A 544 -3.68 42.80 5.81
N CYS A 545 -4.02 42.94 7.11
CA CYS A 545 -5.41 43.15 7.55
C CYS A 545 -5.88 44.58 7.27
N LEU A 546 -4.99 45.56 7.43
CA LEU A 546 -5.23 46.96 7.08
C LEU A 546 -5.44 47.12 5.56
N HIS A 547 -4.62 46.43 4.76
CA HIS A 547 -4.67 46.50 3.30
C HIS A 547 -5.90 45.76 2.74
N ALA A 548 -6.27 44.61 3.32
CA ALA A 548 -7.52 43.92 3.01
C ALA A 548 -8.77 44.75 3.38
N ALA A 549 -8.75 45.48 4.50
CA ALA A 549 -9.86 46.38 4.85
C ALA A 549 -10.01 47.56 3.87
N LEU A 550 -8.89 48.05 3.31
CA LEU A 550 -8.92 49.04 2.23
C LEU A 550 -9.51 48.44 0.93
N HIS A 551 -9.09 47.23 0.56
CA HIS A 551 -9.64 46.47 -0.57
C HIS A 551 -11.17 46.31 -0.44
N ASP A 552 -11.67 45.82 0.71
CA ASP A 552 -13.10 45.67 1.00
C ASP A 552 -13.86 47.01 1.02
N ALA A 553 -13.23 48.09 1.46
CA ALA A 553 -13.85 49.40 1.47
C ALA A 553 -14.01 49.97 0.05
N ILE A 554 -13.03 49.75 -0.83
CA ILE A 554 -13.00 50.22 -2.22
C ILE A 554 -13.88 49.35 -3.15
N ALA A 555 -13.98 48.05 -2.90
CA ALA A 555 -14.72 47.12 -3.76
C ALA A 555 -16.25 47.27 -3.71
N LYS A 556 -16.80 48.02 -2.74
CA LYS A 556 -18.24 48.31 -2.63
C LYS A 556 -18.69 49.26 -3.74
N ASP A 557 -19.96 49.13 -4.15
CA ASP A 557 -20.59 50.06 -5.10
C ASP A 557 -20.46 51.51 -4.63
N ALA A 558 -20.27 52.45 -5.57
CA ALA A 558 -20.15 53.89 -5.27
C ALA A 558 -21.29 54.48 -4.41
N THR A 559 -22.48 53.88 -4.40
CA THR A 559 -23.63 54.31 -3.56
C THR A 559 -23.57 53.80 -2.11
N ARG A 560 -22.67 52.86 -1.81
CA ARG A 560 -22.51 52.16 -0.52
C ARG A 560 -21.08 52.24 0.02
N ARG A 561 -20.23 53.06 -0.60
CA ARG A 561 -18.81 53.21 -0.28
C ARG A 561 -18.63 54.20 0.87
N ASP A 562 -17.88 53.78 1.88
CA ASP A 562 -17.55 54.60 3.04
C ASP A 562 -16.31 55.48 2.75
N ASP A 563 -16.44 56.52 1.91
CA ASP A 563 -15.32 57.38 1.51
C ASP A 563 -14.50 57.94 2.72
N PRO A 564 -15.10 58.36 3.86
CA PRO A 564 -14.34 58.76 5.04
C PRO A 564 -13.48 57.64 5.65
N LEU A 565 -13.92 56.37 5.52
CA LEU A 565 -13.17 55.22 5.98
C LEU A 565 -12.04 54.85 5.01
N VAL A 566 -12.27 54.92 3.69
CA VAL A 566 -11.21 54.76 2.67
C VAL A 566 -10.10 55.78 2.94
N LYS A 567 -10.47 57.04 3.21
CA LYS A 567 -9.52 58.08 3.57
C LYS A 567 -8.77 57.78 4.87
N LEU A 568 -9.47 57.38 5.94
CA LEU A 568 -8.86 57.03 7.23
C LEU A 568 -7.82 55.90 7.09
N LEU A 569 -8.14 54.85 6.33
CA LEU A 569 -7.23 53.72 6.07
C LEU A 569 -5.99 54.15 5.28
N LEU A 570 -6.16 55.01 4.26
CA LEU A 570 -5.05 55.58 3.48
C LEU A 570 -4.17 56.54 4.29
N GLU A 571 -4.74 57.27 5.25
CA GLU A 571 -4.00 58.14 6.17
C GLU A 571 -3.15 57.32 7.17
N HIS A 572 -3.58 56.10 7.51
CA HIS A 572 -2.86 55.19 8.42
C HIS A 572 -1.98 54.15 7.71
N GLY A 573 -1.63 54.36 6.43
CA GLY A 573 -0.64 53.55 5.72
C GLY A 573 -1.15 52.26 5.10
N ALA A 574 -2.44 52.17 4.75
CA ALA A 574 -2.94 51.08 3.92
C ALA A 574 -2.35 51.15 2.49
N ASP A 575 -1.69 50.08 2.04
CA ASP A 575 -1.04 50.01 0.72
C ASP A 575 -2.02 49.57 -0.38
N ILE A 576 -2.17 50.40 -1.42
CA ILE A 576 -2.98 50.12 -2.61
C ILE A 576 -2.33 49.03 -3.49
N ASN A 577 -1.02 48.79 -3.35
CA ASN A 577 -0.28 47.79 -4.12
C ASN A 577 -0.41 46.36 -3.56
N PHE A 578 -1.05 46.20 -2.40
CA PHE A 578 -1.29 44.91 -1.78
C PHE A 578 -2.04 43.95 -2.73
N ASP A 579 -1.62 42.68 -2.76
CA ASP A 579 -2.13 41.68 -3.71
C ASP A 579 -2.11 42.16 -5.17
N ARG A 580 -1.00 42.81 -5.56
CA ARG A 580 -0.80 43.48 -6.85
C ARG A 580 -1.84 44.57 -7.15
N GLY A 581 -2.56 45.06 -6.14
CA GLY A 581 -3.68 46.00 -6.22
C GLY A 581 -4.99 45.40 -6.72
N SER A 582 -5.36 44.19 -6.28
CA SER A 582 -6.60 43.51 -6.69
C SER A 582 -7.88 44.31 -6.35
N GLY A 583 -7.84 45.18 -5.33
CA GLY A 583 -8.96 46.05 -4.96
C GLY A 583 -9.37 47.04 -6.05
N LEU A 584 -8.43 47.42 -6.93
CA LEU A 584 -8.72 48.29 -8.08
C LEU A 584 -9.60 47.61 -9.13
N ALA A 585 -9.66 46.27 -9.18
CA ALA A 585 -10.52 45.54 -10.11
C ALA A 585 -12.02 45.74 -9.80
N GLY A 586 -12.38 46.13 -8.57
CA GLY A 586 -13.74 46.60 -8.25
C GLY A 586 -14.04 47.93 -8.94
N VAL A 587 -13.16 48.91 -8.78
CA VAL A 587 -13.27 50.27 -9.33
C VAL A 587 -13.33 50.27 -10.86
N ILE A 588 -12.46 49.48 -11.49
CA ILE A 588 -12.39 49.34 -12.96
C ILE A 588 -13.69 48.75 -13.53
N ARG A 589 -14.23 47.69 -12.91
CA ARG A 589 -15.51 47.08 -13.33
C ARG A 589 -16.72 47.98 -13.08
N GLN A 590 -16.65 48.90 -12.12
CA GLN A 590 -17.69 49.90 -11.84
C GLN A 590 -17.58 51.17 -12.70
N ASN A 591 -16.53 51.30 -13.52
CA ASN A 591 -16.24 52.49 -14.34
C ASN A 591 -16.10 53.81 -13.53
N ASP A 592 -15.63 53.75 -12.27
CA ASP A 592 -15.39 54.94 -11.44
C ASP A 592 -14.01 55.56 -11.76
N VAL A 593 -14.00 56.36 -12.83
CA VAL A 593 -12.82 57.06 -13.36
C VAL A 593 -12.17 57.99 -12.33
N GLU A 594 -12.95 58.68 -11.50
CA GLU A 594 -12.42 59.70 -10.59
C GLU A 594 -11.80 59.08 -9.34
N LEU A 595 -12.43 58.05 -8.75
CA LEU A 595 -11.76 57.27 -7.70
C LEU A 595 -10.50 56.60 -8.25
N LEU A 596 -10.57 55.98 -9.44
CA LEU A 596 -9.43 55.27 -10.02
C LEU A 596 -8.21 56.19 -10.18
N LYS A 597 -8.37 57.41 -10.73
CA LYS A 597 -7.28 58.40 -10.81
C LYS A 597 -6.67 58.69 -9.44
N SER A 598 -7.50 58.99 -8.43
CA SER A 598 -7.03 59.34 -7.08
C SER A 598 -6.27 58.21 -6.36
N LEU A 599 -6.61 56.95 -6.67
CA LEU A 599 -5.88 55.78 -6.13
C LEU A 599 -4.61 55.50 -6.94
N LEU A 600 -4.62 55.72 -8.26
CA LEU A 600 -3.46 55.53 -9.11
C LEU A 600 -2.34 56.54 -8.82
N GLU A 601 -2.63 57.74 -8.32
CA GLU A 601 -1.60 58.67 -7.79
C GLU A 601 -0.71 58.05 -6.69
N LYS A 602 -1.21 57.03 -5.98
CA LYS A 602 -0.50 56.29 -4.93
C LYS A 602 -0.15 54.85 -5.32
N ALA A 603 -0.52 54.40 -6.52
CA ALA A 603 -0.22 53.06 -7.01
C ALA A 603 1.14 53.02 -7.72
N SER A 604 1.76 51.84 -7.73
CA SER A 604 2.97 51.60 -8.52
C SER A 604 2.62 51.32 -10.00
N PRO A 605 3.53 51.63 -10.93
CA PRO A 605 3.39 51.27 -12.35
C PRO A 605 3.11 49.78 -12.59
N GLN A 606 3.68 48.90 -11.74
CA GLN A 606 3.47 47.44 -11.80
C GLN A 606 2.05 47.04 -11.37
N THR A 607 1.48 47.71 -10.36
CA THR A 607 0.08 47.55 -9.97
C THR A 607 -0.86 47.98 -11.10
N ALA A 608 -0.58 49.13 -11.74
CA ALA A 608 -1.35 49.57 -12.90
C ALA A 608 -1.29 48.55 -14.06
N ALA A 609 -0.10 48.00 -14.35
CA ALA A 609 0.08 46.95 -15.35
C ALA A 609 -0.72 45.67 -15.04
N ALA A 610 -0.67 45.19 -13.80
CA ALA A 610 -1.39 44.00 -13.36
C ALA A 610 -2.92 44.12 -13.50
N ARG A 611 -3.45 45.34 -13.58
CA ARG A 611 -4.88 45.66 -13.75
C ARG A 611 -5.33 45.90 -15.19
N VAL A 612 -4.42 45.91 -16.17
CA VAL A 612 -4.79 46.07 -17.60
C VAL A 612 -5.72 44.95 -18.07
N MET A 613 -5.55 43.73 -17.55
CA MET A 613 -6.42 42.59 -17.88
C MET A 613 -7.87 42.79 -17.41
N ASP A 614 -8.08 43.31 -16.20
CA ASP A 614 -9.42 43.56 -15.65
C ASP A 614 -10.17 44.63 -16.47
N ALA A 615 -9.43 45.60 -17.05
CA ALA A 615 -9.99 46.61 -17.94
C ALA A 615 -10.37 46.07 -19.33
N ILE A 616 -9.80 44.94 -19.77
CA ILE A 616 -10.11 44.30 -21.07
C ILE A 616 -11.36 43.42 -20.98
N GLU A 617 -11.67 42.89 -19.79
CA GLU A 617 -12.83 42.04 -19.54
C GLU A 617 -14.17 42.82 -19.43
N GLY A 618 -14.14 44.15 -19.52
CA GLY A 618 -15.32 45.00 -19.60
C GLY A 618 -16.12 44.82 -20.91
N SER A 619 -17.43 45.10 -20.87
CA SER A 619 -18.34 44.84 -22.00
C SER A 619 -18.41 45.95 -23.06
N ASP A 620 -18.15 47.21 -22.72
CA ASP A 620 -18.21 48.34 -23.67
C ASP A 620 -16.80 48.72 -24.17
N HIS A 621 -16.61 48.63 -25.49
CA HIS A 621 -15.43 49.10 -26.22
C HIS A 621 -14.92 50.48 -25.78
N ARG A 622 -15.80 51.45 -25.51
CA ARG A 622 -15.43 52.81 -25.10
C ARG A 622 -14.89 52.87 -23.68
N GLU A 623 -15.50 52.11 -22.77
CA GLU A 623 -15.08 52.03 -21.38
C GLU A 623 -13.73 51.32 -21.27
N ARG A 624 -13.55 50.20 -22.00
CA ARG A 624 -12.26 49.51 -22.15
C ARG A 624 -11.16 50.47 -22.61
N PHE A 625 -11.41 51.23 -23.67
CA PHE A 625 -10.42 52.18 -24.23
C PHE A 625 -10.01 53.24 -23.20
N ASN A 626 -11.00 53.82 -22.51
CA ASN A 626 -10.75 54.87 -21.52
C ASN A 626 -9.98 54.33 -20.31
N MET A 627 -10.37 53.17 -19.77
CA MET A 627 -9.70 52.51 -18.65
C MET A 627 -8.27 52.11 -18.98
N ILE A 628 -8.05 51.51 -20.15
CA ILE A 628 -6.71 51.13 -20.60
C ILE A 628 -5.84 52.37 -20.82
N SER A 629 -6.38 53.48 -21.37
CA SER A 629 -5.61 54.73 -21.43
C SER A 629 -5.22 55.21 -20.03
N ILE A 630 -6.14 55.27 -19.07
CA ILE A 630 -5.86 55.72 -17.70
C ILE A 630 -4.77 54.85 -17.04
N LEU A 631 -4.80 53.53 -17.20
CA LEU A 631 -3.78 52.63 -16.67
C LEU A 631 -2.43 52.80 -17.36
N LEU A 632 -2.40 52.98 -18.69
CA LEU A 632 -1.18 53.26 -19.46
C LEU A 632 -0.57 54.62 -19.08
N ASP A 633 -1.41 55.65 -18.93
CA ASP A 633 -1.02 57.00 -18.52
C ASP A 633 -0.49 57.00 -17.06
N ALA A 634 -0.91 56.04 -16.22
CA ALA A 634 -0.36 55.75 -14.89
C ALA A 634 0.92 54.87 -14.89
N GLY A 635 1.50 54.56 -16.05
CA GLY A 635 2.78 53.86 -16.17
C GLY A 635 2.71 52.33 -16.35
N ALA A 636 1.52 51.77 -16.63
CA ALA A 636 1.36 50.33 -16.90
C ALA A 636 2.28 49.79 -18.02
N VAL A 637 2.81 50.65 -18.90
CA VAL A 637 3.83 50.37 -19.93
C VAL A 637 5.04 49.58 -19.37
N THR A 638 5.34 49.71 -18.08
CA THR A 638 6.41 48.95 -17.42
C THR A 638 6.18 47.44 -17.32
N GLY A 639 4.93 46.96 -17.34
CA GLY A 639 4.58 45.54 -17.31
C GLY A 639 4.43 44.94 -18.71
N ALA A 640 5.57 44.69 -19.37
CA ALA A 640 5.59 44.19 -20.74
C ALA A 640 4.85 42.85 -20.92
N GLN A 641 4.90 41.96 -19.91
CA GLN A 641 4.23 40.66 -19.94
C GLN A 641 2.71 40.79 -19.81
N GLU A 642 2.25 41.67 -18.93
CA GLU A 642 0.84 42.00 -18.72
C GLU A 642 0.25 42.59 -20.01
N ILE A 643 0.94 43.57 -20.61
CA ILE A 643 0.55 44.19 -21.89
C ILE A 643 0.58 43.20 -23.06
N ALA A 644 1.56 42.29 -23.11
CA ALA A 644 1.58 41.21 -24.09
C ALA A 644 0.39 40.25 -23.93
N SER A 645 -0.01 39.95 -22.68
CA SER A 645 -1.16 39.09 -22.40
C SER A 645 -2.50 39.75 -22.75
N ALA A 646 -2.59 41.06 -22.52
CA ALA A 646 -3.68 41.93 -22.94
C ALA A 646 -3.82 41.99 -24.47
N LEU A 647 -2.69 42.18 -25.18
CA LEU A 647 -2.61 42.13 -26.63
C LEU A 647 -3.08 40.76 -27.17
N LEU A 648 -2.60 39.67 -26.59
CA LEU A 648 -3.01 38.32 -26.97
C LEU A 648 -4.51 38.10 -26.74
N ARG A 649 -5.08 38.58 -25.63
CA ARG A 649 -6.53 38.49 -25.34
C ARG A 649 -7.35 39.16 -26.44
N ILE A 650 -7.01 40.40 -26.82
CA ILE A 650 -7.70 41.13 -27.90
C ILE A 650 -7.60 40.37 -29.24
N LEU A 651 -6.47 39.71 -29.53
CA LEU A 651 -6.31 38.86 -30.73
C LEU A 651 -7.11 37.54 -30.69
N THR A 652 -7.67 37.18 -29.53
CA THR A 652 -8.64 36.06 -29.42
C THR A 652 -10.09 36.49 -29.63
N GLU A 653 -10.41 37.78 -29.53
CA GLU A 653 -11.77 38.32 -29.72
C GLU A 653 -12.26 38.19 -31.17
N ARG A 654 -13.59 38.15 -31.34
CA ARG A 654 -14.27 37.93 -32.62
C ARG A 654 -15.52 38.83 -32.69
N PRO A 655 -15.50 39.96 -33.42
CA PRO A 655 -14.37 40.55 -34.15
C PRO A 655 -13.27 41.10 -33.23
N ILE A 656 -12.06 41.26 -33.77
CA ILE A 656 -10.93 41.89 -33.04
C ILE A 656 -11.17 43.41 -32.95
N ASP A 657 -11.03 43.96 -31.74
CA ASP A 657 -11.09 45.40 -31.49
C ASP A 657 -9.82 46.10 -32.01
N MET A 658 -9.88 46.59 -33.25
CA MET A 658 -8.77 47.30 -33.89
C MET A 658 -8.36 48.58 -33.15
N SER A 659 -9.26 49.20 -32.37
CA SER A 659 -8.95 50.45 -31.65
C SER A 659 -8.15 50.21 -30.37
N LEU A 660 -8.47 49.14 -29.64
CA LEU A 660 -7.68 48.69 -28.49
C LEU A 660 -6.37 48.04 -28.90
N LEU A 661 -6.38 47.30 -30.01
CA LEU A 661 -5.17 46.73 -30.61
C LEU A 661 -4.17 47.84 -30.96
N ASP A 662 -4.63 48.94 -31.57
CA ASP A 662 -3.80 50.11 -31.87
C ASP A 662 -3.34 50.84 -30.60
N LEU A 663 -4.21 51.01 -29.60
CA LEU A 663 -3.87 51.63 -28.31
C LEU A 663 -2.72 50.91 -27.58
N LEU A 664 -2.78 49.57 -27.47
CA LEU A 664 -1.72 48.78 -26.82
C LEU A 664 -0.42 48.76 -27.62
N LEU A 665 -0.49 48.76 -28.95
CA LEU A 665 0.69 48.80 -29.82
C LEU A 665 1.36 50.18 -29.82
N GLN A 666 0.59 51.27 -29.79
CA GLN A 666 1.11 52.65 -29.83
C GLN A 666 1.47 53.21 -28.44
N LYS A 667 0.51 53.30 -27.51
CA LYS A 667 0.75 53.83 -26.16
C LYS A 667 1.37 52.77 -25.24
N GLY A 668 0.92 51.52 -25.35
CA GLY A 668 1.38 50.42 -24.50
C GLY A 668 2.78 49.89 -24.84
N ALA A 669 3.34 50.26 -26.00
CA ALA A 669 4.62 49.76 -26.51
C ALA A 669 4.73 48.22 -26.45
N ALA A 670 3.64 47.51 -26.72
CA ALA A 670 3.51 46.08 -26.50
C ALA A 670 4.58 45.26 -27.26
N ASP A 671 5.41 44.49 -26.53
CA ASP A 671 6.41 43.63 -27.15
C ASP A 671 5.74 42.40 -27.79
N ILE A 672 5.72 42.40 -29.12
CA ILE A 672 5.12 41.37 -29.96
C ILE A 672 5.87 40.03 -29.91
N ASN A 673 7.05 39.99 -29.28
CA ASN A 673 7.94 38.82 -29.23
C ASN A 673 7.80 38.00 -27.94
N LEU A 674 7.06 38.48 -26.95
CA LEU A 674 6.77 37.76 -25.72
C LEU A 674 5.77 36.61 -25.95
N LEU A 675 5.51 35.85 -24.88
CA LEU A 675 4.55 34.74 -24.88
C LEU A 675 4.82 33.67 -25.96
N ASP A 676 6.09 33.32 -26.16
CA ASP A 676 6.57 32.31 -27.13
C ASP A 676 6.01 32.49 -28.55
N GLY A 677 5.89 33.74 -28.98
CA GLY A 677 5.39 34.14 -30.29
C GLY A 677 3.88 33.95 -30.48
N SER A 678 3.12 33.60 -29.44
CA SER A 678 1.66 33.34 -29.53
C SER A 678 0.85 34.51 -30.11
N ILE A 679 1.28 35.76 -29.87
CA ILE A 679 0.74 36.98 -30.49
C ILE A 679 0.84 36.89 -32.02
N ILE A 680 2.00 36.47 -32.53
CA ILE A 680 2.26 36.28 -33.97
C ILE A 680 1.48 35.07 -34.50
N LYS A 681 1.40 33.98 -33.74
CA LYS A 681 0.61 32.81 -34.13
C LYS A 681 -0.87 33.16 -34.32
N LYS A 682 -1.43 33.92 -33.38
CA LYS A 682 -2.86 34.29 -33.41
C LYS A 682 -3.18 35.28 -34.52
N SER A 683 -2.29 36.23 -34.80
CA SER A 683 -2.45 37.20 -35.90
C SER A 683 -2.21 36.59 -37.28
N VAL A 684 -1.31 35.61 -37.42
CA VAL A 684 -1.16 34.81 -38.63
C VAL A 684 -2.39 33.92 -38.88
N ALA A 685 -2.96 33.32 -37.84
CA ALA A 685 -4.19 32.52 -37.94
C ALA A 685 -5.45 33.35 -38.24
N ASP A 686 -5.43 34.67 -38.01
CA ASP A 686 -6.58 35.54 -38.24
C ASP A 686 -6.93 35.69 -39.74
N PRO A 687 -8.20 35.60 -40.19
CA PRO A 687 -8.53 35.75 -41.60
C PRO A 687 -8.22 37.16 -42.18
N ASN A 688 -8.17 38.22 -41.36
CA ASN A 688 -7.93 39.58 -41.81
C ASN A 688 -6.42 39.91 -41.83
N PRO A 689 -5.79 40.08 -43.02
CA PRO A 689 -4.36 40.36 -43.10
C PRO A 689 -3.95 41.70 -42.47
N LYS A 690 -4.89 42.63 -42.26
CA LYS A 690 -4.61 43.94 -41.62
C LYS A 690 -4.18 43.81 -40.15
N VAL A 691 -4.56 42.72 -39.47
CA VAL A 691 -4.22 42.48 -38.06
C VAL A 691 -2.72 42.24 -37.91
N LEU A 692 -2.17 41.32 -38.71
CA LEU A 692 -0.74 41.03 -38.77
C LEU A 692 0.08 42.26 -39.24
N ASP A 693 -0.41 42.96 -40.26
CA ASP A 693 0.21 44.19 -40.76
C ASP A 693 0.28 45.27 -39.66
N MET A 694 -0.79 45.47 -38.87
CA MET A 694 -0.77 46.45 -37.77
C MET A 694 0.23 46.09 -36.67
N ILE A 695 0.31 44.81 -36.28
CA ILE A 695 1.30 44.32 -35.30
C ILE A 695 2.74 44.58 -35.77
N PHE A 696 3.04 44.32 -37.05
CA PHE A 696 4.38 44.56 -37.63
C PHE A 696 4.63 46.01 -38.03
N ARG A 697 3.62 46.88 -38.10
CA ARG A 697 3.84 48.33 -38.24
C ARG A 697 4.49 48.91 -36.99
N HIS A 698 4.01 48.50 -35.81
CA HIS A 698 4.42 49.06 -34.52
C HIS A 698 5.51 48.26 -33.81
N GLY A 699 5.54 46.93 -33.94
CA GLY A 699 6.55 46.06 -33.34
C GLY A 699 7.60 45.56 -34.35
N THR A 700 8.84 45.37 -33.87
CA THR A 700 9.92 44.72 -34.62
C THR A 700 9.94 43.21 -34.33
N PRO A 701 9.67 42.33 -35.31
CA PRO A 701 9.65 40.90 -35.06
C PRO A 701 11.06 40.34 -34.91
N SER A 702 11.28 39.54 -33.87
CA SER A 702 12.50 38.80 -33.62
C SER A 702 12.63 37.58 -34.55
N ALA A 703 13.83 36.99 -34.59
CA ALA A 703 14.09 35.78 -35.35
C ALA A 703 13.13 34.62 -35.01
N SER A 704 12.84 34.40 -33.73
CA SER A 704 11.91 33.36 -33.28
C SER A 704 10.46 33.67 -33.62
N SER A 705 10.04 34.93 -33.55
CA SER A 705 8.73 35.41 -33.99
C SER A 705 8.50 35.16 -35.49
N VAL A 706 9.53 35.41 -36.31
CA VAL A 706 9.51 35.14 -37.76
C VAL A 706 9.38 33.65 -38.06
N THR A 707 10.20 32.80 -37.42
CA THR A 707 10.09 31.34 -37.55
C THR A 707 8.71 30.82 -37.11
N CYS A 708 8.13 31.39 -36.04
CA CYS A 708 6.76 31.06 -35.63
C CYS A 708 5.73 31.47 -36.69
N ALA A 709 5.86 32.64 -37.30
CA ALA A 709 4.98 33.09 -38.38
C ALA A 709 5.00 32.13 -39.58
N PHE A 710 6.19 31.70 -40.02
CA PHE A 710 6.32 30.73 -41.12
C PHE A 710 5.70 29.37 -40.78
N ARG A 711 5.89 28.87 -39.55
CA ARG A 711 5.32 27.59 -39.10
C ARG A 711 3.79 27.62 -39.04
N GLU A 712 3.18 28.69 -38.53
CA GLU A 712 1.71 28.82 -38.49
C GLU A 712 1.12 29.15 -39.86
N MET A 713 1.87 29.74 -40.79
CA MET A 713 1.41 29.89 -42.18
C MET A 713 1.36 28.56 -42.93
N ALA A 714 2.29 27.63 -42.69
CA ALA A 714 2.34 26.36 -43.43
C ALA A 714 1.00 25.61 -43.53
N PRO A 715 0.21 25.40 -42.45
CA PRO A 715 -1.10 24.72 -42.53
C PRO A 715 -2.27 25.57 -43.07
N LEU A 716 -2.09 26.89 -43.27
CA LEU A 716 -3.18 27.74 -43.79
C LEU A 716 -3.48 27.44 -45.27
N PRO A 717 -4.76 27.50 -45.71
CA PRO A 717 -5.09 27.30 -47.11
C PRO A 717 -4.42 28.36 -48.00
N SER A 718 -3.96 27.93 -49.17
CA SER A 718 -3.24 28.73 -50.16
C SER A 718 -4.20 29.68 -50.89
N VAL A 719 -4.55 30.79 -50.25
CA VAL A 719 -5.44 31.87 -50.75
C VAL A 719 -4.67 33.20 -50.74
N ASP A 720 -5.06 34.18 -51.56
CA ASP A 720 -4.37 35.49 -51.64
C ASP A 720 -4.21 36.22 -50.30
N SER A 721 -5.06 35.97 -49.31
CA SER A 721 -4.89 36.49 -47.94
C SER A 721 -3.62 35.95 -47.26
N LYS A 722 -3.22 34.70 -47.55
CA LYS A 722 -1.95 34.09 -47.13
C LYS A 722 -0.77 34.77 -47.83
N ALA A 723 -0.89 35.09 -49.12
CA ALA A 723 0.13 35.84 -49.85
C ALA A 723 0.31 37.27 -49.31
N LEU A 724 -0.77 37.96 -48.92
CA LEU A 724 -0.71 39.27 -48.27
C LEU A 724 -0.04 39.22 -46.89
N LYS A 725 -0.35 38.21 -46.07
CA LYS A 725 0.35 37.98 -44.78
C LYS A 725 1.83 37.69 -44.98
N LEU A 726 2.18 36.84 -45.93
CA LEU A 726 3.56 36.53 -46.29
C LEU A 726 4.32 37.78 -46.76
N ARG A 727 3.71 38.65 -47.58
CA ARG A 727 4.30 39.95 -47.95
C ARG A 727 4.52 40.85 -46.73
N ALA A 728 3.59 40.90 -45.78
CA ALA A 728 3.77 41.67 -44.55
C ALA A 728 4.97 41.17 -43.73
N ILE A 729 5.12 39.84 -43.57
CA ILE A 729 6.29 39.20 -42.95
C ILE A 729 7.58 39.57 -43.71
N LEU A 730 7.64 39.26 -45.01
CA LEU A 730 8.84 39.48 -45.84
C LEU A 730 9.26 40.95 -45.89
N SER A 731 8.32 41.90 -45.81
CA SER A 731 8.63 43.35 -45.78
C SER A 731 9.40 43.81 -44.54
N ARG A 732 9.39 43.01 -43.45
CA ARG A 732 10.07 43.30 -42.18
C ARG A 732 11.17 42.31 -41.81
N CYS A 733 11.33 41.21 -42.57
CA CYS A 733 12.38 40.23 -42.36
C CYS A 733 13.69 40.59 -43.08
N SER A 734 14.82 40.22 -42.48
CA SER A 734 16.12 40.23 -43.18
C SER A 734 16.33 38.92 -43.95
N ARG A 735 17.26 38.91 -44.91
CA ARG A 735 17.69 37.71 -45.69
C ARG A 735 18.40 36.63 -44.85
N ALA A 736 18.33 36.68 -43.51
CA ALA A 736 18.91 35.69 -42.62
C ALA A 736 18.04 34.42 -42.47
N HIS A 737 16.76 34.47 -42.89
CA HIS A 737 15.76 33.42 -42.65
C HIS A 737 15.55 32.44 -43.80
N ASN A 738 16.54 32.27 -44.68
CA ASN A 738 16.40 31.47 -45.89
C ASN A 738 15.94 30.03 -45.59
N GLN A 739 16.44 29.39 -44.53
CA GLN A 739 16.04 28.01 -44.17
C GLN A 739 14.54 27.86 -43.84
N ASP A 740 13.92 28.85 -43.20
CA ASP A 740 12.47 28.82 -42.90
C ASP A 740 11.64 29.10 -44.16
N MET A 741 12.12 29.96 -45.08
CA MET A 741 11.49 30.21 -46.37
C MET A 741 11.58 28.99 -47.31
N ASP A 742 12.75 28.34 -47.34
CA ASP A 742 13.00 27.08 -48.04
C ASP A 742 12.08 25.95 -47.54
N TRP A 743 11.89 25.88 -46.21
CA TRP A 743 11.00 24.90 -45.58
C TRP A 743 9.53 25.18 -45.89
N LEU A 744 9.12 26.45 -45.79
CA LEU A 744 7.76 26.86 -46.15
C LEU A 744 7.47 26.64 -47.64
N LEU A 745 8.44 26.82 -48.55
CA LEU A 745 8.28 26.53 -49.97
C LEU A 745 7.90 25.06 -50.22
N ALA A 746 8.57 24.12 -49.55
CA ALA A 746 8.26 22.70 -49.67
C ALA A 746 6.86 22.37 -49.10
N HIS A 747 6.45 23.01 -47.99
CA HIS A 747 5.12 22.85 -47.41
C HIS A 747 4.01 23.55 -48.20
N GLU A 748 4.31 24.66 -48.88
CA GLU A 748 3.35 25.41 -49.70
C GLU A 748 2.94 24.60 -50.93
N VAL A 749 3.90 23.94 -51.61
CA VAL A 749 3.60 22.99 -52.69
C VAL A 749 2.66 21.88 -52.20
N GLN A 750 2.90 21.31 -51.00
CA GLN A 750 1.99 20.32 -50.43
C GLN A 750 0.62 20.90 -50.04
N SER A 751 0.55 22.17 -49.62
CA SER A 751 -0.70 22.87 -49.28
C SER A 751 -1.58 23.05 -50.51
N VAL A 752 -1.01 23.60 -51.60
CA VAL A 752 -1.66 23.78 -52.89
C VAL A 752 -2.20 22.45 -53.44
N LEU A 753 -1.45 21.36 -53.31
CA LEU A 753 -1.88 20.02 -53.74
C LEU A 753 -3.00 19.42 -52.87
N LYS A 754 -3.13 19.82 -51.61
CA LYS A 754 -4.18 19.34 -50.70
C LYS A 754 -5.48 20.14 -50.82
N THR A 755 -5.41 21.39 -51.28
CA THR A 755 -6.60 22.20 -51.58
C THR A 755 -7.27 21.70 -52.86
N SER A 756 -8.12 20.68 -52.72
CA SER A 756 -8.75 19.91 -53.82
C SER A 756 -9.80 20.67 -54.66
N ASN A 757 -10.04 21.95 -54.37
CA ASN A 757 -10.97 22.81 -55.09
C ASN A 757 -10.14 23.90 -55.79
N GLY A 758 -10.46 24.22 -57.05
CA GLY A 758 -9.64 25.03 -57.96
C GLY A 758 -9.41 26.51 -57.59
N ASP A 759 -9.69 26.91 -56.36
CA ASP A 759 -9.50 28.25 -55.80
C ASP A 759 -8.08 28.45 -55.20
N ALA A 760 -7.22 27.44 -55.27
CA ALA A 760 -5.86 27.47 -54.74
C ALA A 760 -4.99 28.51 -55.49
N SER A 761 -4.62 29.59 -54.81
CA SER A 761 -3.83 30.67 -55.38
C SER A 761 -2.33 30.32 -55.38
N LEU A 762 -1.72 30.33 -56.57
CA LEU A 762 -0.25 30.19 -56.72
C LEU A 762 0.52 31.46 -56.30
N SER A 763 -0.19 32.50 -55.82
CA SER A 763 0.38 33.79 -55.44
C SER A 763 1.31 33.70 -54.24
N THR A 764 1.04 32.79 -53.29
CA THR A 764 1.90 32.47 -52.13
C THR A 764 3.23 31.88 -52.58
N LEU A 765 3.19 30.81 -53.37
CA LEU A 765 4.37 30.15 -53.95
C LEU A 765 5.20 31.14 -54.76
N LYS A 766 4.55 31.96 -55.61
CA LYS A 766 5.24 33.04 -56.34
C LYS A 766 5.92 34.02 -55.39
N THR A 767 5.25 34.49 -54.33
CA THR A 767 5.89 35.41 -53.36
C THR A 767 7.03 34.79 -52.55
N LEU A 768 7.09 33.46 -52.40
CA LEU A 768 8.25 32.78 -51.80
C LEU A 768 9.44 32.76 -52.76
N LEU A 769 9.21 32.44 -54.03
CA LEU A 769 10.26 32.45 -55.07
C LEU A 769 10.77 33.87 -55.35
N ASP A 770 9.88 34.85 -55.51
CA ASP A 770 10.22 36.28 -55.62
C ASP A 770 10.97 36.78 -54.35
N GLY A 771 10.68 36.18 -53.18
CA GLY A 771 11.36 36.42 -51.91
C GLY A 771 12.75 35.78 -51.77
N GLY A 772 13.15 34.94 -52.72
CA GLY A 772 14.45 34.26 -52.74
C GLY A 772 14.49 32.90 -52.02
N ALA A 773 13.35 32.24 -51.81
CA ALA A 773 13.31 30.85 -51.33
C ALA A 773 13.98 29.91 -52.35
N ASN A 774 14.83 29.00 -51.87
CA ASN A 774 15.66 28.15 -52.69
C ASN A 774 14.95 26.84 -53.08
N PRO A 775 14.60 26.62 -54.36
CA PRO A 775 13.90 25.40 -54.79
C PRO A 775 14.79 24.14 -54.71
N ASN A 776 16.12 24.30 -54.54
CA ASN A 776 17.06 23.20 -54.33
C ASN A 776 17.10 22.66 -52.89
N ALA A 777 16.54 23.40 -51.93
CA ALA A 777 16.62 23.06 -50.53
C ALA A 777 15.96 21.70 -50.21
N PHE A 778 16.41 21.07 -49.12
CA PHE A 778 15.90 19.77 -48.67
C PHE A 778 15.93 18.67 -49.75
N LYS A 779 16.98 18.64 -50.58
CA LYS A 779 17.12 17.76 -51.77
C LYS A 779 16.00 17.99 -52.79
N ALA A 780 15.71 19.26 -53.08
CA ALA A 780 14.64 19.70 -53.97
C ALA A 780 13.25 19.14 -53.60
N ALA A 781 12.91 19.14 -52.31
CA ALA A 781 11.64 18.59 -51.81
C ALA A 781 10.41 19.24 -52.49
N ALA A 782 10.44 20.55 -52.71
CA ALA A 782 9.40 21.27 -53.43
C ALA A 782 9.19 20.74 -54.86
N LEU A 783 10.27 20.54 -55.61
CA LEU A 783 10.24 19.95 -56.95
C LEU A 783 9.76 18.49 -56.92
N CYS A 784 10.27 17.69 -55.99
CA CYS A 784 9.87 16.28 -55.85
C CYS A 784 8.35 16.16 -55.57
N HIS A 785 7.78 17.02 -54.72
CA HIS A 785 6.34 17.02 -54.45
C HIS A 785 5.52 17.44 -55.67
N ALA A 786 5.93 18.50 -56.39
CA ALA A 786 5.26 18.93 -57.62
C ALA A 786 5.30 17.82 -58.71
N VAL A 787 6.44 17.13 -58.84
CA VAL A 787 6.62 15.98 -59.75
C VAL A 787 5.74 14.80 -59.37
N THR A 788 5.65 14.44 -58.07
CA THR A 788 4.78 13.33 -57.64
C THR A 788 3.30 13.56 -57.91
N ALA A 789 2.87 14.81 -58.07
CA ALA A 789 1.51 15.19 -58.44
C ALA A 789 1.34 15.49 -59.94
N ALA A 790 2.42 15.44 -60.73
CA ALA A 790 2.46 15.79 -62.15
C ALA A 790 1.90 17.19 -62.50
N ASP A 791 1.96 18.16 -61.58
CA ASP A 791 1.48 19.52 -61.84
C ASP A 791 2.52 20.31 -62.66
N SER A 792 2.24 20.46 -63.95
CA SER A 792 3.13 21.19 -64.87
C SER A 792 3.32 22.66 -64.46
N LYS A 793 2.30 23.34 -63.93
CA LYS A 793 2.38 24.78 -63.61
C LYS A 793 3.32 25.04 -62.44
N MET A 794 3.28 24.18 -61.42
CA MET A 794 4.23 24.28 -60.30
C MET A 794 5.64 23.87 -60.70
N ILE A 795 5.80 22.85 -61.56
CA ILE A 795 7.11 22.46 -62.09
C ILE A 795 7.71 23.61 -62.93
N ASP A 796 6.92 24.23 -63.80
CA ASP A 796 7.36 25.34 -64.65
C ASP A 796 7.75 26.56 -63.80
N MET A 797 6.96 26.95 -62.79
CA MET A 797 7.35 28.02 -61.85
C MET A 797 8.63 27.72 -61.04
N LEU A 798 8.90 26.46 -60.69
CA LEU A 798 10.12 26.06 -59.97
C LEU A 798 11.35 26.01 -60.90
N LEU A 799 11.17 25.77 -62.19
CA LEU A 799 12.21 25.86 -63.23
C LEU A 799 12.52 27.32 -63.60
N GLU A 800 11.50 28.17 -63.66
CA GLU A 800 11.60 29.62 -63.94
C GLU A 800 11.99 30.46 -62.70
N ALA A 801 12.23 29.83 -61.55
CA ALA A 801 12.58 30.50 -60.31
C ALA A 801 13.88 31.33 -60.42
N SER A 802 13.97 32.42 -59.65
CA SER A 802 15.15 33.30 -59.61
C SER A 802 16.45 32.60 -59.17
N LEU A 803 16.32 31.49 -58.44
CA LEU A 803 17.39 30.56 -58.11
C LEU A 803 17.20 29.30 -58.96
N SER A 804 18.05 29.11 -59.96
CA SER A 804 17.95 27.96 -60.86
C SER A 804 18.15 26.62 -60.14
N LEU A 805 17.48 25.59 -60.64
CA LEU A 805 17.63 24.23 -60.15
C LEU A 805 18.99 23.65 -60.56
N THR A 806 19.67 23.01 -59.61
CA THR A 806 20.96 22.36 -59.85
C THR A 806 20.79 20.99 -60.54
N PRO A 807 21.78 20.52 -61.33
CA PRO A 807 21.75 19.20 -61.96
C PRO A 807 21.50 18.04 -60.98
N THR A 808 21.96 18.18 -59.74
CA THR A 808 21.74 17.25 -58.63
C THR A 808 20.32 17.28 -58.07
N SER A 809 19.70 18.45 -57.99
CA SER A 809 18.29 18.62 -57.59
C SER A 809 17.33 17.99 -58.59
N ILE A 810 17.59 18.20 -59.89
CA ILE A 810 16.81 17.60 -60.97
C ILE A 810 17.01 16.07 -60.96
N GLY A 811 18.26 15.61 -60.78
CA GLY A 811 18.58 14.19 -60.59
C GLY A 811 17.87 13.55 -59.39
N ALA A 812 17.69 14.26 -58.28
CA ALA A 812 16.94 13.77 -57.12
C ALA A 812 15.42 13.62 -57.39
N ALA A 813 14.86 14.47 -58.24
CA ALA A 813 13.46 14.40 -58.65
C ALA A 813 13.19 13.38 -59.77
N LEU A 814 14.20 13.00 -60.56
CA LEU A 814 14.08 12.08 -61.70
C LEU A 814 13.49 10.68 -61.34
N PRO A 815 13.86 10.02 -60.21
CA PRO A 815 13.19 8.80 -59.75
C PRO A 815 11.70 8.96 -59.45
N HIS A 816 11.23 10.17 -59.13
CA HIS A 816 9.80 10.44 -58.93
C HIS A 816 9.06 10.56 -60.27
N VAL A 817 9.70 11.11 -61.32
CA VAL A 817 9.15 11.12 -62.68
C VAL A 817 8.88 9.70 -63.17
N LEU A 818 9.83 8.78 -62.96
CA LEU A 818 9.70 7.37 -63.38
C LEU A 818 8.58 6.60 -62.65
N ARG A 819 8.02 7.12 -61.56
CA ARG A 819 6.86 6.53 -60.84
C ARG A 819 5.52 7.02 -61.36
N ILE A 820 5.48 8.01 -62.25
CA ILE A 820 4.24 8.52 -62.86
C ILE A 820 3.63 7.41 -63.72
N THR A 821 2.35 7.11 -63.49
CA THR A 821 1.62 6.01 -64.14
C THR A 821 1.39 6.28 -65.62
N ASP A 822 1.10 7.53 -65.99
CA ASP A 822 0.87 7.93 -67.38
C ASP A 822 2.19 8.00 -68.17
N PRO A 823 2.33 7.23 -69.27
CA PRO A 823 3.57 7.21 -70.04
C PRO A 823 3.83 8.51 -70.81
N GLY A 824 2.77 9.24 -71.21
CA GLY A 824 2.90 10.51 -71.93
C GLY A 824 3.49 11.61 -71.04
N GLN A 825 2.94 11.79 -69.84
CA GLN A 825 3.45 12.70 -68.82
C GLN A 825 4.84 12.29 -68.34
N ARG A 826 5.09 10.99 -68.12
CA ARG A 826 6.42 10.47 -67.76
C ARG A 826 7.46 10.86 -68.81
N LEU A 827 7.18 10.63 -70.10
CA LEU A 827 8.09 10.96 -71.20
C LEU A 827 8.28 12.48 -71.33
N ALA A 828 7.21 13.26 -71.25
CA ALA A 828 7.26 14.73 -71.34
C ALA A 828 8.08 15.35 -70.20
N LEU A 829 7.88 14.90 -68.95
CA LEU A 829 8.64 15.38 -67.80
C LEU A 829 10.09 14.87 -67.81
N THR A 830 10.33 13.64 -68.28
CA THR A 830 11.70 13.13 -68.48
C THR A 830 12.45 13.97 -69.51
N LYS A 831 11.81 14.33 -70.64
CA LYS A 831 12.39 15.25 -71.63
C LYS A 831 12.70 16.62 -71.02
N LYS A 832 11.74 17.25 -70.33
CA LYS A 832 11.96 18.53 -69.62
C LYS A 832 13.15 18.46 -68.65
N PHE A 833 13.35 17.34 -67.95
CA PHE A 833 14.43 17.19 -66.96
C PHE A 833 15.80 16.93 -67.61
N VAL A 834 15.84 16.24 -68.76
CA VAL A 834 17.05 16.11 -69.58
C VAL A 834 17.42 17.46 -70.19
N GLU A 835 16.45 18.19 -70.75
CA GLU A 835 16.62 19.54 -71.31
C GLU A 835 17.06 20.56 -70.25
N ALA A 836 16.56 20.44 -69.00
CA ALA A 836 16.97 21.26 -67.87
C ALA A 836 18.37 20.91 -67.29
N GLY A 837 19.08 19.94 -67.88
CA GLY A 837 20.47 19.64 -67.53
C GLY A 837 20.64 18.77 -66.27
N ALA A 838 19.86 17.71 -66.13
CA ALA A 838 20.07 16.69 -65.09
C ALA A 838 21.49 16.06 -65.15
N HIS A 839 22.01 15.62 -64.00
CA HIS A 839 23.38 15.09 -63.93
C HIS A 839 23.53 13.71 -64.64
N PRO A 840 24.48 13.53 -65.59
CA PRO A 840 24.61 12.31 -66.43
C PRO A 840 24.62 10.97 -65.67
N LEU A 841 25.24 10.91 -64.48
CA LEU A 841 25.24 9.71 -63.64
C LEU A 841 23.86 9.37 -63.04
N GLU A 842 23.06 10.37 -62.68
CA GLU A 842 21.69 10.14 -62.19
C GLU A 842 20.76 9.80 -63.36
N ILE A 843 21.02 10.33 -64.56
CA ILE A 843 20.36 9.90 -65.80
C ILE A 843 20.71 8.44 -66.13
N ASN A 844 21.96 7.99 -65.98
CA ASN A 844 22.30 6.55 -66.14
C ASN A 844 21.57 5.68 -65.10
N ARG A 845 21.50 6.09 -63.82
CA ARG A 845 20.69 5.35 -62.82
C ARG A 845 19.20 5.30 -63.19
N ALA A 846 18.65 6.41 -63.68
CA ALA A 846 17.27 6.47 -64.18
C ALA A 846 17.06 5.58 -65.41
N LEU A 847 18.03 5.51 -66.32
CA LEU A 847 18.07 4.61 -67.48
C LEU A 847 18.11 3.13 -67.05
N GLN A 848 18.97 2.77 -66.11
CA GLN A 848 19.05 1.41 -65.54
C GLN A 848 17.71 0.99 -64.89
N HIS A 849 17.06 1.91 -64.17
CA HIS A 849 15.71 1.69 -63.64
C HIS A 849 14.63 1.62 -64.74
N ALA A 850 14.73 2.45 -65.79
CA ALA A 850 13.77 2.45 -66.89
C ALA A 850 13.86 1.17 -67.75
N ILE A 851 15.05 0.62 -67.98
CA ILE A 851 15.27 -0.64 -68.70
C ILE A 851 14.67 -1.82 -67.91
N THR A 852 14.82 -1.83 -66.59
CA THR A 852 14.30 -2.91 -65.74
C THR A 852 12.79 -2.82 -65.47
N ALA A 853 12.27 -1.62 -65.20
CA ALA A 853 10.85 -1.41 -64.91
C ALA A 853 9.97 -1.34 -66.18
N PHE A 854 10.52 -0.83 -67.29
CA PHE A 854 9.78 -0.57 -68.53
C PHE A 854 10.56 -1.09 -69.77
N PRO A 855 10.88 -2.40 -69.88
CA PRO A 855 11.79 -2.97 -70.89
C PRO A 855 11.35 -2.81 -72.35
N LYS A 856 10.11 -2.37 -72.60
CA LYS A 856 9.52 -2.13 -73.93
C LYS A 856 9.34 -0.64 -74.26
N ASP A 857 9.70 0.27 -73.36
CA ASP A 857 9.52 1.72 -73.53
C ASP A 857 10.76 2.35 -74.21
N ALA A 858 11.00 1.94 -75.46
CA ALA A 858 12.13 2.42 -76.24
C ALA A 858 12.22 3.95 -76.34
N PRO A 859 11.11 4.74 -76.48
CA PRO A 859 11.18 6.20 -76.46
C PRO A 859 11.69 6.81 -75.14
N LEU A 860 11.36 6.19 -73.99
CA LEU A 860 11.87 6.62 -72.69
C LEU A 860 13.37 6.29 -72.55
N HIS A 861 13.79 5.10 -72.99
CA HIS A 861 15.20 4.72 -73.01
C HIS A 861 15.99 5.60 -73.97
N ASP A 862 15.42 5.95 -75.13
CA ASP A 862 16.02 6.82 -76.14
C ASP A 862 16.41 8.18 -75.56
N VAL A 863 15.45 8.84 -74.89
CA VAL A 863 15.63 10.15 -74.25
C VAL A 863 16.70 10.09 -73.17
N LEU A 864 16.62 9.11 -72.26
CA LEU A 864 17.61 8.95 -71.17
C LEU A 864 19.01 8.61 -71.72
N ALA A 865 19.12 7.78 -72.75
CA ALA A 865 20.38 7.40 -73.37
C ALA A 865 21.09 8.53 -74.14
N THR A 866 20.42 9.65 -74.46
CA THR A 866 21.08 10.82 -75.10
C THR A 866 22.14 11.48 -74.22
N THR A 867 21.99 11.36 -72.89
CA THR A 867 22.73 12.16 -71.90
C THR A 867 23.22 11.33 -70.70
N ALA A 868 22.83 10.05 -70.61
CA ALA A 868 23.35 9.10 -69.63
C ALA A 868 24.84 8.82 -69.88
N ASP A 869 25.64 8.88 -68.81
CA ASP A 869 27.00 8.34 -68.81
C ASP A 869 26.94 6.82 -68.59
N THR A 870 26.89 6.04 -69.67
CA THR A 870 26.81 4.57 -69.67
C THR A 870 28.16 3.86 -69.55
N SER A 871 29.24 4.58 -69.20
CA SER A 871 30.61 4.03 -69.09
C SER A 871 30.75 2.86 -68.11
N ASP A 872 29.82 2.70 -67.15
CA ASP A 872 29.79 1.58 -66.23
C ASP A 872 29.30 0.25 -66.87
N GLY A 873 28.88 0.27 -68.13
CA GLY A 873 28.42 -0.89 -68.90
C GLY A 873 27.11 -1.53 -68.41
N LYS A 874 26.60 -1.13 -67.23
CA LYS A 874 25.46 -1.82 -66.58
C LYS A 874 24.18 -1.71 -67.38
N ALA A 875 23.93 -0.59 -68.04
CA ALA A 875 22.77 -0.43 -68.92
C ALA A 875 22.76 -1.49 -70.05
N LEU A 876 23.92 -1.82 -70.62
CA LEU A 876 24.09 -2.85 -71.65
C LEU A 876 23.91 -4.27 -71.08
N PHE A 877 24.44 -4.55 -69.88
CA PHE A 877 24.18 -5.85 -69.23
C PHE A 877 22.70 -6.02 -68.85
N LEU A 878 22.02 -4.92 -68.49
CA LEU A 878 20.60 -4.94 -68.17
C LEU A 878 19.74 -5.21 -69.40
N SER A 879 20.02 -4.59 -70.57
CA SER A 879 19.26 -4.89 -71.80
C SER A 879 19.39 -6.36 -72.22
N VAL A 880 20.58 -6.96 -72.08
CA VAL A 880 20.78 -8.41 -72.26
C VAL A 880 19.97 -9.22 -71.24
N SER A 881 20.01 -8.86 -69.95
CA SER A 881 19.27 -9.58 -68.90
C SER A 881 17.74 -9.49 -69.03
N MET A 882 17.24 -8.43 -69.67
CA MET A 882 15.82 -8.21 -69.98
C MET A 882 15.44 -8.74 -71.38
N GLU A 883 16.36 -9.46 -72.04
CA GLU A 883 16.22 -10.06 -73.39
C GLU A 883 15.76 -9.07 -74.48
N SER A 884 16.08 -7.77 -74.32
CA SER A 884 15.58 -6.68 -75.16
C SER A 884 16.62 -6.23 -76.19
N ALA A 885 16.57 -6.84 -77.39
CA ALA A 885 17.51 -6.56 -78.48
C ALA A 885 17.43 -5.11 -78.99
N GLU A 886 16.22 -4.53 -79.08
CA GLU A 886 16.00 -3.13 -79.50
C GLU A 886 16.71 -2.14 -78.57
N THR A 887 16.69 -2.39 -77.26
CA THR A 887 17.36 -1.51 -76.28
C THR A 887 18.86 -1.74 -76.24
N LEU A 888 19.34 -2.95 -76.51
CA LEU A 888 20.77 -3.22 -76.68
C LEU A 888 21.33 -2.46 -77.89
N ASP A 889 20.66 -2.53 -79.05
CA ASP A 889 21.04 -1.82 -80.27
C ASP A 889 21.05 -0.29 -80.05
N LEU A 890 19.97 0.27 -79.50
CA LEU A 890 19.86 1.70 -79.17
C LEU A 890 21.02 2.19 -78.27
N LEU A 891 21.37 1.42 -77.24
CA LEU A 891 22.45 1.79 -76.32
C LEU A 891 23.83 1.68 -76.97
N LEU A 892 24.06 0.68 -77.82
CA LEU A 892 25.32 0.52 -78.56
C LEU A 892 25.48 1.58 -79.65
N ALA A 893 24.39 2.00 -80.29
CA ALA A 893 24.39 3.09 -81.28
C ALA A 893 24.68 4.46 -80.64
N LYS A 894 24.28 4.68 -79.38
CA LYS A 894 24.46 5.97 -78.68
C LYS A 894 25.70 6.05 -77.79
N SER A 895 26.30 4.93 -77.38
CA SER A 895 27.40 4.95 -76.40
C SER A 895 28.65 4.15 -76.80
N PRO A 896 29.86 4.66 -76.52
CA PRO A 896 31.11 3.98 -76.84
C PRO A 896 31.35 2.81 -75.88
N SER A 897 30.88 1.62 -76.23
CA SER A 897 31.21 0.37 -75.53
C SER A 897 32.66 -0.05 -75.79
N SER A 898 33.41 -0.42 -74.75
CA SER A 898 34.77 -0.97 -74.91
C SER A 898 34.73 -2.39 -75.48
N ALA A 899 35.80 -2.81 -76.17
CA ALA A 899 35.91 -4.19 -76.67
C ALA A 899 35.78 -5.24 -75.55
N GLU A 900 36.27 -4.93 -74.35
CA GLU A 900 36.12 -5.75 -73.14
C GLU A 900 34.64 -5.87 -72.72
N THR A 901 33.89 -4.76 -72.66
CA THR A 901 32.46 -4.81 -72.32
C THR A 901 31.67 -5.59 -73.38
N ARG A 902 31.94 -5.42 -74.68
CA ARG A 902 31.31 -6.23 -75.73
C ARG A 902 31.62 -7.73 -75.62
N SER A 903 32.86 -8.07 -75.23
CA SER A 903 33.30 -9.46 -75.03
C SER A 903 32.72 -10.09 -73.74
N ALA A 904 32.49 -9.29 -72.70
CA ALA A 904 31.75 -9.73 -71.52
C ALA A 904 30.23 -9.85 -71.81
N LEU A 905 29.68 -8.96 -72.65
CA LEU A 905 28.29 -9.03 -73.11
C LEU A 905 28.04 -10.29 -73.95
N ILE A 906 28.93 -10.70 -74.86
CA ILE A 906 28.68 -11.92 -75.66
C ILE A 906 28.60 -13.16 -74.77
N SER A 907 29.47 -13.26 -73.75
CA SER A 907 29.43 -14.33 -72.74
C SER A 907 28.08 -14.36 -72.01
N ARG A 908 27.52 -13.19 -71.68
CA ARG A 908 26.21 -13.06 -71.03
C ARG A 908 25.03 -13.34 -71.99
N VAL A 909 25.15 -12.99 -73.27
CA VAL A 909 24.14 -13.31 -74.29
C VAL A 909 24.01 -14.81 -74.48
N MET A 910 25.10 -15.59 -74.35
CA MET A 910 25.02 -17.05 -74.42
C MET A 910 24.12 -17.70 -73.35
N GLU A 911 23.81 -17.00 -72.26
CA GLU A 911 22.88 -17.46 -71.22
C GLU A 911 21.40 -17.14 -71.51
N VAL A 912 21.11 -16.32 -72.54
CA VAL A 912 19.74 -15.95 -72.96
C VAL A 912 18.99 -17.19 -73.43
N LYS A 913 17.77 -17.42 -72.91
CA LYS A 913 17.05 -18.68 -73.15
C LYS A 913 16.43 -18.75 -74.54
N GLU A 914 15.86 -17.63 -74.99
CA GLU A 914 15.18 -17.55 -76.27
C GLU A 914 16.21 -17.52 -77.42
N ARG A 915 16.16 -18.50 -78.32
CA ARG A 915 17.16 -18.65 -79.39
C ARG A 915 17.13 -17.49 -80.37
N THR A 916 15.95 -16.96 -80.68
CA THR A 916 15.80 -15.87 -81.65
C THR A 916 16.39 -14.54 -81.14
N THR A 917 16.17 -14.19 -79.87
CA THR A 917 16.79 -13.02 -79.24
C THR A 917 18.29 -13.23 -79.04
N ARG A 918 18.73 -14.44 -78.65
CA ARG A 918 20.16 -14.81 -78.58
C ARG A 918 20.86 -14.60 -79.94
N HIS A 919 20.28 -15.08 -81.04
CA HIS A 919 20.82 -14.87 -82.39
C HIS A 919 20.92 -13.38 -82.75
N CYS A 920 19.87 -12.61 -82.50
CA CYS A 920 19.83 -11.17 -82.79
C CYS A 920 20.87 -10.39 -81.96
N MET A 921 20.96 -10.66 -80.65
CA MET A 921 21.95 -10.03 -79.76
C MET A 921 23.39 -10.44 -80.11
N CYS A 922 23.63 -11.71 -80.43
CA CYS A 922 24.94 -12.15 -80.93
C CYS A 922 25.30 -11.44 -82.23
N GLN A 923 24.37 -11.32 -83.19
CA GLN A 923 24.63 -10.62 -84.44
C GLN A 923 25.03 -9.16 -84.20
N ILE A 924 24.24 -8.40 -83.42
CA ILE A 924 24.52 -6.99 -83.08
C ILE A 924 25.91 -6.84 -82.45
N LEU A 925 26.30 -7.74 -81.54
CA LEU A 925 27.62 -7.69 -80.90
C LEU A 925 28.75 -8.07 -81.86
N LEU A 926 28.57 -9.11 -82.68
CA LEU A 926 29.59 -9.63 -83.60
C LEU A 926 29.89 -8.66 -84.75
N GLU A 927 28.89 -7.91 -85.23
CA GLU A 927 29.06 -6.82 -86.20
C GLU A 927 29.96 -5.70 -85.66
N LEU A 928 29.99 -5.48 -84.33
CA LEU A 928 30.79 -4.44 -83.68
C LEU A 928 32.24 -4.85 -83.36
N SER A 929 32.68 -6.05 -83.75
CA SER A 929 33.97 -6.68 -83.42
C SER A 929 34.16 -7.07 -81.94
N VAL A 930 34.38 -8.36 -81.70
CA VAL A 930 34.49 -9.01 -80.37
C VAL A 930 35.79 -9.80 -80.31
N CYS A 931 36.32 -10.07 -79.12
CA CYS A 931 37.56 -10.83 -78.97
C CYS A 931 37.39 -12.29 -79.45
N ASN A 932 38.30 -12.77 -80.31
CA ASN A 932 38.27 -14.13 -80.86
C ASN A 932 38.25 -15.22 -79.79
N ASP A 933 38.94 -15.03 -78.66
CA ASP A 933 38.91 -16.00 -77.54
C ASP A 933 37.50 -16.11 -76.93
N THR A 934 36.77 -14.99 -76.86
CA THR A 934 35.38 -14.98 -76.38
C THR A 934 34.40 -15.52 -77.41
N THR A 935 34.61 -15.30 -78.72
CA THR A 935 33.77 -15.94 -79.76
C THR A 935 34.05 -17.45 -79.84
N SER A 936 35.29 -17.90 -79.67
CA SER A 936 35.63 -19.31 -79.46
C SER A 936 35.02 -19.88 -78.17
N SER A 937 34.93 -19.11 -77.07
CA SER A 937 34.24 -19.58 -75.85
C SER A 937 32.73 -19.71 -76.05
N ALA A 938 32.11 -18.78 -76.79
CA ALA A 938 30.71 -18.85 -77.18
C ALA A 938 30.45 -20.04 -78.13
N LEU A 939 31.41 -20.38 -79.00
CA LEU A 939 31.35 -21.54 -79.88
C LEU A 939 31.22 -22.85 -79.07
N LEU A 940 31.86 -22.97 -77.90
CA LEU A 940 31.72 -24.13 -77.01
C LEU A 940 30.26 -24.31 -76.54
N VAL A 941 29.63 -23.21 -76.10
CA VAL A 941 28.23 -23.24 -75.62
C VAL A 941 27.27 -23.50 -76.77
N ALA A 942 27.45 -22.82 -77.91
CA ALA A 942 26.63 -23.04 -79.11
C ALA A 942 26.76 -24.48 -79.63
N ALA A 943 27.95 -25.09 -79.51
CA ALA A 943 28.20 -26.46 -79.94
C ALA A 943 27.51 -27.49 -79.04
N ARG A 944 27.58 -27.29 -77.72
CA ARG A 944 26.85 -28.11 -76.74
C ARG A 944 25.34 -28.03 -76.90
N ASP A 945 24.81 -26.82 -77.15
CA ASP A 945 23.38 -26.55 -77.35
C ASP A 945 22.82 -27.09 -78.69
N GLY A 946 23.71 -27.52 -79.60
CA GLY A 946 23.34 -27.97 -80.94
C GLY A 946 22.84 -26.85 -81.86
N ASP A 947 23.24 -25.60 -81.61
CA ASP A 947 22.75 -24.44 -82.35
C ASP A 947 23.59 -24.20 -83.61
N ALA A 948 23.33 -24.99 -84.65
CA ALA A 948 24.03 -24.94 -85.94
C ALA A 948 24.01 -23.54 -86.59
N LYS A 949 22.99 -22.71 -86.33
CA LYS A 949 22.92 -21.33 -86.86
C LYS A 949 23.90 -20.41 -86.12
N LEU A 950 23.91 -20.49 -84.78
CA LEU A 950 24.81 -19.70 -83.96
C LEU A 950 26.28 -20.16 -84.10
N VAL A 951 26.52 -21.46 -84.25
CA VAL A 951 27.85 -22.03 -84.61
C VAL A 951 28.35 -21.42 -85.91
N LYS A 952 27.55 -21.46 -87.00
CA LYS A 952 27.91 -20.86 -88.29
C LYS A 952 28.19 -19.35 -88.16
N MET A 953 27.34 -18.61 -87.45
CA MET A 953 27.52 -17.18 -87.19
C MET A 953 28.84 -16.88 -86.44
N LEU A 954 29.12 -17.59 -85.35
CA LEU A 954 30.35 -17.41 -84.56
C LEU A 954 31.61 -17.74 -85.38
N MET A 955 31.57 -18.80 -86.19
CA MET A 955 32.68 -19.18 -87.09
C MET A 955 32.91 -18.13 -88.18
N THR A 956 31.86 -17.58 -88.81
CA THR A 956 32.01 -16.48 -89.79
C THR A 956 32.61 -15.21 -89.19
N HIS A 957 32.51 -15.02 -87.87
CA HIS A 957 33.11 -13.91 -87.13
C HIS A 957 34.38 -14.32 -86.35
N GLY A 958 35.11 -15.35 -86.82
CA GLY A 958 36.47 -15.64 -86.40
C GLY A 958 36.63 -16.55 -85.17
N ALA A 959 35.57 -17.22 -84.71
CA ALA A 959 35.70 -18.27 -83.70
C ALA A 959 36.51 -19.46 -84.26
N SER A 960 37.58 -19.86 -83.58
CA SER A 960 38.45 -20.95 -84.00
C SER A 960 38.06 -22.28 -83.36
N VAL A 961 37.80 -23.29 -84.20
CA VAL A 961 37.49 -24.67 -83.76
C VAL A 961 38.64 -25.27 -82.95
N GLY A 962 39.89 -24.91 -83.26
CA GLY A 962 41.09 -25.42 -82.60
C GLY A 962 41.39 -24.83 -81.22
N THR A 963 40.67 -23.77 -80.79
CA THR A 963 40.84 -23.19 -79.44
C THR A 963 40.61 -24.26 -78.35
N ASN A 964 41.38 -24.21 -77.27
CA ASN A 964 41.33 -25.17 -76.16
C ASN A 964 41.46 -26.64 -76.62
N ASN A 965 42.45 -26.94 -77.48
CA ASN A 965 42.70 -28.29 -78.01
C ASN A 965 41.48 -28.93 -78.72
N GLY A 966 40.66 -28.11 -79.39
CA GLY A 966 39.47 -28.60 -80.10
C GLY A 966 38.26 -28.86 -79.20
N GLN A 967 38.17 -28.22 -78.03
CA GLN A 967 37.07 -28.41 -77.07
C GLN A 967 35.67 -28.23 -77.70
N ALA A 968 35.52 -27.43 -78.75
CA ALA A 968 34.24 -27.26 -79.46
C ALA A 968 33.69 -28.59 -80.01
N ILE A 969 34.58 -29.46 -80.50
CA ILE A 969 34.24 -30.81 -80.99
C ILE A 969 33.81 -31.69 -79.81
N VAL A 970 34.54 -31.63 -78.70
CA VAL A 970 34.21 -32.36 -77.46
C VAL A 970 32.84 -31.96 -76.91
N GLU A 971 32.50 -30.67 -76.91
CA GLU A 971 31.18 -30.19 -76.49
C GLU A 971 30.06 -30.55 -77.48
N ALA A 972 30.31 -30.53 -78.80
CA ALA A 972 29.35 -31.01 -79.80
C ALA A 972 29.06 -32.51 -79.62
N CYS A 973 30.09 -33.31 -79.35
CA CYS A 973 29.97 -34.72 -79.02
C CYS A 973 29.19 -34.94 -77.73
N ARG A 974 29.49 -34.19 -76.66
CA ARG A 974 28.75 -34.22 -75.38
C ARG A 974 27.27 -33.83 -75.54
N GLY A 975 26.97 -32.90 -76.44
CA GLY A 975 25.59 -32.49 -76.78
C GLY A 975 24.82 -33.52 -77.61
N GLY A 976 25.49 -34.51 -78.23
CA GLY A 976 24.89 -35.39 -79.23
C GLY A 976 24.53 -34.65 -80.53
N SER A 977 25.20 -33.53 -80.79
CA SER A 977 24.84 -32.53 -81.80
C SER A 977 25.41 -32.88 -83.18
N VAL A 978 24.86 -33.90 -83.85
CA VAL A 978 25.33 -34.40 -85.16
C VAL A 978 25.57 -33.29 -86.18
N GLU A 979 24.56 -32.44 -86.45
CA GLU A 979 24.69 -31.34 -87.44
C GLU A 979 25.84 -30.37 -87.10
N VAL A 980 26.06 -30.10 -85.80
CA VAL A 980 27.19 -29.25 -85.38
C VAL A 980 28.52 -29.98 -85.49
N LEU A 981 28.56 -31.25 -85.13
CA LEU A 981 29.77 -32.07 -85.22
C LEU A 981 30.24 -32.14 -86.68
N ASP A 982 29.33 -32.32 -87.63
CA ASP A 982 29.63 -32.24 -89.06
C ASP A 982 30.20 -30.86 -89.43
N ILE A 983 29.53 -29.75 -89.07
CA ILE A 983 30.00 -28.37 -89.35
C ILE A 983 31.41 -28.10 -88.78
N LEU A 984 31.73 -28.65 -87.60
CA LEU A 984 33.04 -28.47 -86.96
C LEU A 984 34.12 -29.36 -87.58
N LEU A 985 33.79 -30.56 -88.05
CA LEU A 985 34.73 -31.51 -88.66
C LEU A 985 34.98 -31.26 -90.15
N GLU A 986 34.03 -30.63 -90.86
CA GLU A 986 34.21 -30.16 -92.25
C GLU A 986 35.31 -29.10 -92.41
N GLN A 987 35.75 -28.46 -91.32
CA GLN A 987 36.69 -27.34 -91.34
C GLN A 987 38.10 -27.74 -90.87
N ASP A 988 39.08 -27.55 -91.75
CA ASP A 988 40.53 -27.57 -91.51
C ASP A 988 41.20 -28.84 -90.92
N GLY A 989 40.48 -29.94 -90.69
CA GLY A 989 41.00 -31.33 -90.78
C GLY A 989 42.23 -31.73 -89.94
N ASN A 990 42.67 -30.88 -89.01
CA ASN A 990 43.93 -31.00 -88.27
C ASN A 990 43.64 -31.18 -86.77
N PHE A 991 42.72 -32.08 -86.47
CA PHE A 991 42.32 -32.44 -85.11
C PHE A 991 43.36 -33.38 -84.50
N GLN A 992 43.71 -33.16 -83.23
CA GLN A 992 44.57 -34.11 -82.53
C GLN A 992 43.78 -35.40 -82.29
N LYS A 993 44.43 -36.57 -82.41
CA LYS A 993 43.80 -37.86 -82.09
C LYS A 993 43.18 -37.85 -80.69
N SER A 994 43.88 -37.22 -79.74
CA SER A 994 43.42 -36.95 -78.37
C SER A 994 42.13 -36.13 -78.27
N THR A 995 41.88 -35.18 -79.17
CA THR A 995 40.62 -34.42 -79.24
C THR A 995 39.46 -35.31 -79.67
N LEU A 996 39.67 -36.18 -80.67
CA LEU A 996 38.65 -37.12 -81.15
C LEU A 996 38.39 -38.22 -80.12
N GLU A 997 39.42 -38.71 -79.43
CA GLU A 997 39.31 -39.63 -78.30
C GLU A 997 38.54 -38.98 -77.13
N SER A 998 38.88 -37.74 -76.75
CA SER A 998 38.14 -36.99 -75.71
C SER A 998 36.69 -36.71 -76.12
N GLY A 999 36.44 -36.46 -77.41
CA GLY A 999 35.09 -36.31 -77.97
C GLY A 999 34.31 -37.62 -77.94
N PHE A 1000 34.97 -38.75 -78.18
CA PHE A 1000 34.38 -40.08 -78.10
C PHE A 1000 34.00 -40.45 -76.67
N GLU A 1001 34.89 -40.18 -75.70
CA GLU A 1001 34.59 -40.27 -74.27
C GLU A 1001 33.42 -39.36 -73.87
N ALA A 1002 33.42 -38.10 -74.30
CA ALA A 1002 32.33 -37.16 -74.00
C ALA A 1002 30.98 -37.56 -74.64
N ALA A 1003 31.01 -38.20 -75.81
CA ALA A 1003 29.82 -38.76 -76.46
C ALA A 1003 29.20 -39.93 -75.66
N THR A 1004 29.94 -40.57 -74.74
CA THR A 1004 29.35 -41.60 -73.86
C THR A 1004 28.26 -41.03 -72.94
N GLU A 1005 28.36 -39.74 -72.57
CA GLU A 1005 27.38 -38.99 -71.76
C GLU A 1005 26.03 -38.80 -72.48
N VAL A 1006 25.98 -38.97 -73.81
CA VAL A 1006 24.76 -38.79 -74.61
C VAL A 1006 23.79 -39.93 -74.33
N ARG A 1007 22.65 -39.58 -73.70
CA ARG A 1007 21.57 -40.53 -73.36
C ARG A 1007 20.82 -41.07 -74.57
N ASP A 1008 20.75 -40.30 -75.65
CA ASP A 1008 20.08 -40.69 -76.89
C ASP A 1008 20.98 -41.65 -77.66
N LEU A 1009 20.68 -42.95 -77.59
CA LEU A 1009 21.52 -44.01 -78.16
C LEU A 1009 21.61 -43.94 -79.69
N SER A 1010 20.57 -43.44 -80.37
CA SER A 1010 20.61 -43.21 -81.81
C SER A 1010 21.56 -42.06 -82.17
N LYS A 1011 21.48 -40.92 -81.47
CA LYS A 1011 22.45 -39.82 -81.69
C LYS A 1011 23.86 -40.22 -81.29
N ARG A 1012 24.03 -40.95 -80.18
CA ARG A 1012 25.32 -41.47 -79.74
C ARG A 1012 25.94 -42.40 -80.77
N ALA A 1013 25.14 -43.28 -81.40
CA ALA A 1013 25.61 -44.14 -82.48
C ALA A 1013 26.08 -43.34 -83.69
N VAL A 1014 25.37 -42.29 -84.11
CA VAL A 1014 25.79 -41.44 -85.24
C VAL A 1014 27.04 -40.62 -84.89
N VAL A 1015 27.14 -40.07 -83.68
CA VAL A 1015 28.34 -39.37 -83.20
C VAL A 1015 29.54 -40.33 -83.13
N PHE A 1016 29.35 -41.55 -82.61
CA PHE A 1016 30.38 -42.59 -82.65
C PHE A 1016 30.77 -42.93 -84.08
N GLU A 1017 29.81 -43.11 -85.01
CA GLU A 1017 30.10 -43.41 -86.41
C GLU A 1017 30.97 -42.33 -87.05
N ILE A 1018 30.66 -41.05 -86.82
CA ILE A 1018 31.46 -39.92 -87.30
C ILE A 1018 32.87 -39.94 -86.69
N LEU A 1019 33.01 -40.14 -85.37
CA LEU A 1019 34.31 -40.14 -84.71
C LEU A 1019 35.19 -41.35 -85.08
N LEU A 1020 34.60 -42.53 -85.21
CA LEU A 1020 35.28 -43.77 -85.60
C LEU A 1020 35.77 -43.69 -87.06
N ARG A 1021 34.95 -43.13 -87.97
CA ARG A 1021 35.37 -42.82 -89.35
C ARG A 1021 36.56 -41.86 -89.40
N ASN A 1022 36.71 -40.99 -88.40
CA ASN A 1022 37.83 -40.06 -88.25
C ASN A 1022 39.03 -40.62 -87.44
N GLY A 1023 39.05 -41.92 -87.13
CA GLY A 1023 40.27 -42.63 -86.67
C GLY A 1023 40.35 -42.98 -85.18
N VAL A 1024 39.28 -42.78 -84.40
CA VAL A 1024 39.21 -43.28 -83.02
C VAL A 1024 39.20 -44.82 -83.02
N THR A 1025 40.14 -45.43 -82.30
CA THR A 1025 40.43 -46.88 -82.33
C THR A 1025 41.16 -47.33 -81.05
N GLY A 1026 41.04 -48.62 -80.70
CA GLY A 1026 41.69 -49.25 -79.54
C GLY A 1026 40.79 -49.32 -78.31
N GLU A 1027 41.39 -49.51 -77.13
CA GLU A 1027 40.71 -49.88 -75.88
C GLU A 1027 39.53 -48.97 -75.51
N LEU A 1028 39.57 -47.68 -75.85
CA LEU A 1028 38.46 -46.74 -75.64
C LEU A 1028 37.18 -47.17 -76.37
N VAL A 1029 37.31 -47.70 -77.59
CA VAL A 1029 36.20 -48.21 -78.40
C VAL A 1029 35.74 -49.57 -77.89
N ASP A 1030 36.68 -50.44 -77.56
CA ASP A 1030 36.42 -51.78 -77.03
C ASP A 1030 35.63 -51.73 -75.71
N ALA A 1031 36.01 -50.84 -74.80
CA ALA A 1031 35.31 -50.63 -73.52
C ALA A 1031 33.85 -50.18 -73.68
N GLN A 1032 33.50 -49.47 -74.78
CA GLN A 1032 32.11 -49.06 -75.01
C GLN A 1032 31.20 -50.21 -75.46
N LEU A 1033 31.73 -51.38 -75.87
CA LEU A 1033 30.90 -52.55 -76.15
C LEU A 1033 30.11 -53.00 -74.91
N HIS A 1034 30.71 -52.94 -73.71
CA HIS A 1034 30.02 -53.26 -72.46
C HIS A 1034 28.86 -52.27 -72.18
N SER A 1035 29.13 -50.97 -72.34
CA SER A 1035 28.11 -49.91 -72.20
C SER A 1035 26.95 -50.12 -73.18
N ALA A 1036 27.24 -50.42 -74.45
CA ALA A 1036 26.22 -50.67 -75.45
C ALA A 1036 25.42 -51.96 -75.16
N ALA A 1037 26.07 -53.07 -74.77
CA ALA A 1037 25.44 -54.34 -74.43
C ALA A 1037 24.50 -54.28 -73.20
N CYS A 1038 24.83 -53.42 -72.22
CA CYS A 1038 23.97 -53.18 -71.05
C CYS A 1038 22.62 -52.51 -71.40
N ASN A 1039 22.49 -51.87 -72.57
CA ASN A 1039 21.29 -51.14 -72.97
C ASN A 1039 20.28 -51.98 -73.77
N GLY A 1040 20.51 -53.29 -73.93
CA GLY A 1040 19.58 -54.19 -74.61
C GLY A 1040 19.35 -53.84 -76.08
N GLU A 1041 18.12 -54.00 -76.58
CA GLU A 1041 17.74 -53.72 -77.98
C GLU A 1041 18.09 -52.28 -78.42
N ASP A 1042 17.84 -51.27 -77.58
CA ASP A 1042 18.20 -49.88 -77.89
C ASP A 1042 19.74 -49.67 -78.02
N GLY A 1043 20.52 -50.56 -77.41
CA GLY A 1043 21.97 -50.61 -77.50
C GLY A 1043 22.50 -51.18 -78.83
N GLU A 1044 21.69 -51.87 -79.63
CA GLU A 1044 22.13 -52.55 -80.86
C GLU A 1044 22.66 -51.60 -81.92
N VAL A 1045 22.11 -50.39 -82.04
CA VAL A 1045 22.58 -49.38 -83.00
C VAL A 1045 24.01 -48.96 -82.65
N VAL A 1046 24.31 -48.80 -81.35
CA VAL A 1046 25.64 -48.46 -80.85
C VAL A 1046 26.59 -49.66 -80.98
N LEU A 1047 26.15 -50.88 -80.62
CA LEU A 1047 26.92 -52.11 -80.80
C LEU A 1047 27.34 -52.30 -82.26
N ARG A 1048 26.39 -52.14 -83.21
CA ARG A 1048 26.65 -52.29 -84.64
C ARG A 1048 27.74 -51.33 -85.11
N VAL A 1049 27.64 -50.04 -84.75
CA VAL A 1049 28.64 -49.02 -85.08
C VAL A 1049 30.03 -49.39 -84.50
N LEU A 1050 30.12 -49.71 -83.22
CA LEU A 1050 31.39 -50.09 -82.56
C LEU A 1050 32.02 -51.34 -83.19
N LEU A 1051 31.23 -52.37 -83.45
CA LEU A 1051 31.71 -53.61 -84.05
C LEU A 1051 32.10 -53.44 -85.53
N THR A 1052 31.38 -52.62 -86.31
CA THR A 1052 31.83 -52.27 -87.68
C THR A 1052 33.15 -51.52 -87.71
N ALA A 1053 33.48 -50.77 -86.66
CA ALA A 1053 34.77 -50.10 -86.51
C ALA A 1053 35.90 -51.03 -86.01
N GLY A 1054 35.59 -52.31 -85.72
CA GLY A 1054 36.58 -53.33 -85.37
C GLY A 1054 36.85 -53.50 -83.88
N ALA A 1055 35.92 -53.07 -83.01
CA ALA A 1055 36.02 -53.27 -81.57
C ALA A 1055 36.04 -54.77 -81.20
N ASP A 1056 36.87 -55.18 -80.23
CA ASP A 1056 37.06 -56.59 -79.83
C ASP A 1056 36.03 -57.04 -78.78
N PRO A 1057 35.12 -58.00 -79.09
CA PRO A 1057 34.17 -58.55 -78.13
C PRO A 1057 34.83 -59.34 -76.98
N ASN A 1058 36.13 -59.66 -77.06
CA ASN A 1058 36.86 -60.37 -76.01
C ASN A 1058 37.54 -59.42 -75.01
N TYR A 1059 37.41 -58.09 -75.20
CA TYR A 1059 37.91 -57.09 -74.26
C TYR A 1059 37.36 -57.31 -72.84
N ASP A 1060 38.21 -57.06 -71.84
CA ASP A 1060 37.97 -57.36 -70.42
C ASP A 1060 37.37 -58.76 -70.19
N ASN A 1061 38.03 -59.79 -70.74
CA ASN A 1061 37.61 -61.20 -70.67
C ASN A 1061 36.21 -61.49 -71.26
N GLY A 1062 35.69 -60.60 -72.11
CA GLY A 1062 34.37 -60.73 -72.73
C GLY A 1062 33.21 -60.31 -71.83
N GLU A 1063 33.43 -59.44 -70.83
CA GLU A 1063 32.36 -58.95 -69.95
C GLU A 1063 31.22 -58.26 -70.71
N CYS A 1064 31.45 -57.76 -71.94
CA CYS A 1064 30.36 -57.27 -72.80
C CYS A 1064 29.39 -58.38 -73.27
N VAL A 1065 29.87 -59.60 -73.48
CA VAL A 1065 29.03 -60.79 -73.79
C VAL A 1065 28.27 -61.23 -72.54
N VAL A 1066 28.90 -61.12 -71.37
CA VAL A 1066 28.23 -61.32 -70.06
C VAL A 1066 27.16 -60.25 -69.82
N ALA A 1067 27.39 -59.01 -70.22
CA ALA A 1067 26.41 -57.94 -70.15
C ALA A 1067 25.22 -58.17 -71.10
N ALA A 1068 25.46 -58.59 -72.35
CA ALA A 1068 24.39 -58.91 -73.31
C ALA A 1068 23.52 -60.10 -72.88
N THR A 1069 24.13 -61.13 -72.27
CA THR A 1069 23.37 -62.25 -71.69
C THR A 1069 22.59 -61.83 -70.44
N ARG A 1070 23.15 -60.98 -69.56
CA ARG A 1070 22.43 -60.40 -68.41
C ARG A 1070 21.29 -59.46 -68.83
N SER A 1071 21.40 -58.76 -69.97
CA SER A 1071 20.35 -57.87 -70.48
C SER A 1071 19.26 -58.59 -71.29
N ALA A 1072 19.35 -59.92 -71.43
CA ALA A 1072 18.41 -60.78 -72.16
C ALA A 1072 18.20 -60.40 -73.64
N SER A 1073 19.15 -59.66 -74.23
CA SER A 1073 19.05 -59.18 -75.61
C SER A 1073 19.66 -60.17 -76.60
N ILE A 1074 18.81 -60.88 -77.34
CA ILE A 1074 19.23 -61.86 -78.35
C ILE A 1074 19.99 -61.18 -79.49
N GLY A 1075 19.49 -60.06 -80.02
CA GLY A 1075 20.15 -59.36 -81.13
C GLY A 1075 21.50 -58.75 -80.71
N SER A 1076 21.62 -58.22 -79.48
CA SER A 1076 22.93 -57.80 -78.95
C SER A 1076 23.92 -58.96 -78.80
N LEU A 1077 23.45 -60.15 -78.41
CA LEU A 1077 24.26 -61.34 -78.31
C LEU A 1077 24.68 -61.87 -79.70
N GLU A 1078 23.78 -61.86 -80.69
CA GLU A 1078 24.09 -62.21 -82.08
C GLU A 1078 25.12 -61.25 -82.69
N LEU A 1079 25.02 -59.94 -82.42
CA LEU A 1079 26.02 -58.95 -82.82
C LEU A 1079 27.40 -59.26 -82.22
N LEU A 1080 27.49 -59.47 -80.90
CA LEU A 1080 28.77 -59.74 -80.22
C LEU A 1080 29.41 -61.09 -80.59
N LEU A 1081 28.60 -62.11 -80.89
CA LEU A 1081 29.08 -63.42 -81.34
C LEU A 1081 29.47 -63.46 -82.83
N GLY A 1082 29.36 -62.36 -83.57
CA GLY A 1082 29.66 -62.32 -85.00
C GLY A 1082 28.62 -63.04 -85.88
N LEU A 1083 27.40 -63.25 -85.36
CA LEU A 1083 26.31 -63.98 -86.03
C LEU A 1083 25.38 -63.04 -86.81
N TRP A 1084 25.94 -62.00 -87.43
CA TRP A 1084 25.20 -60.95 -88.15
C TRP A 1084 25.83 -60.71 -89.53
N ASP A 1085 24.99 -60.45 -90.53
CA ASP A 1085 25.45 -60.17 -91.89
C ASP A 1085 26.12 -58.80 -91.98
N THR A 1086 27.44 -58.77 -91.84
CA THR A 1086 28.28 -57.70 -92.38
C THR A 1086 28.28 -57.81 -93.91
N GLY A 1087 27.54 -56.92 -94.56
CA GLY A 1087 27.31 -56.91 -96.02
C GLY A 1087 28.54 -56.82 -96.92
N ASP A 1088 29.75 -56.74 -96.36
CA ASP A 1088 30.98 -57.20 -97.01
C ASP A 1088 32.03 -57.57 -95.95
N LYS A 1089 32.77 -58.67 -96.19
CA LYS A 1089 33.72 -59.38 -95.29
C LYS A 1089 33.08 -60.23 -94.19
N LYS A 1090 33.29 -61.55 -94.30
CA LYS A 1090 33.21 -62.49 -93.16
C LYS A 1090 34.26 -62.11 -92.11
N ALA A 1091 33.82 -61.61 -90.95
CA ALA A 1091 34.66 -61.56 -89.75
C ALA A 1091 34.96 -62.98 -89.25
N ARG A 1092 36.05 -63.15 -88.50
CA ARG A 1092 36.59 -64.48 -88.13
C ARG A 1092 35.59 -65.28 -87.30
N GLU A 1093 35.18 -66.45 -87.80
CA GLU A 1093 34.62 -67.52 -86.97
C GLU A 1093 35.64 -67.88 -85.87
N THR A 1094 35.32 -67.60 -84.60
CA THR A 1094 36.16 -68.03 -83.47
C THR A 1094 35.94 -69.53 -83.24
N PRO A 1095 36.98 -70.40 -83.24
CA PRO A 1095 36.79 -71.85 -83.44
C PRO A 1095 36.20 -72.64 -82.26
N ILE A 1096 35.52 -71.99 -81.32
CA ILE A 1096 35.16 -72.55 -80.00
C ILE A 1096 33.63 -72.60 -79.77
N PHE A 1097 32.82 -71.83 -80.51
CA PHE A 1097 31.41 -71.60 -80.16
C PHE A 1097 30.36 -72.30 -81.05
N SER A 1098 30.75 -73.15 -82.01
CA SER A 1098 29.78 -73.89 -82.84
C SER A 1098 28.89 -74.84 -82.03
N ASP A 1099 29.42 -75.46 -80.98
CA ASP A 1099 28.67 -76.41 -80.14
C ASP A 1099 27.85 -75.74 -79.02
N LEU A 1100 28.08 -74.46 -78.72
CA LEU A 1100 27.30 -73.74 -77.69
C LEU A 1100 25.91 -73.29 -78.20
N ARG A 1101 25.66 -73.27 -79.52
CA ARG A 1101 24.33 -72.94 -80.07
C ARG A 1101 23.20 -73.84 -79.54
N LEU A 1102 23.49 -75.10 -79.18
CA LEU A 1102 22.52 -75.99 -78.54
C LEU A 1102 22.45 -75.84 -77.01
N TRP A 1103 23.52 -75.35 -76.36
CA TRP A 1103 23.57 -75.23 -74.90
C TRP A 1103 22.93 -73.94 -74.38
N ILE A 1104 23.07 -72.83 -75.11
CA ILE A 1104 22.50 -71.53 -74.71
C ILE A 1104 20.95 -71.56 -74.77
N VAL A 1105 20.38 -72.28 -75.74
CA VAL A 1105 18.91 -72.49 -75.88
C VAL A 1105 18.33 -73.44 -74.81
N VAL A 1106 19.18 -74.05 -73.97
CA VAL A 1106 18.78 -74.97 -72.88
C VAL A 1106 19.11 -74.39 -71.49
N LEU A 1107 19.83 -73.26 -71.43
CA LEU A 1107 20.22 -72.56 -70.19
C LEU A 1107 19.65 -71.14 -70.04
N CYS A 1108 19.00 -70.62 -71.09
CA CYS A 1108 18.06 -69.49 -71.04
C CYS A 1108 16.62 -70.01 -71.12
#